data_AF-R4Z683-F1
#
_entry.id   AF-R4Z683-F1
#
_cell.length_a   1.000
_cell.length_b   1.000
_cell.length_c   1.000
_cell.angle_alpha   90.00
_cell.angle_beta   90.00
_cell.angle_gamma   90.00
#
_symmetry.space_group_name_H-M   'P 1'
#
loop_
_entity.id
_entity.type
_entity.pdbx_description
1 polymer ?
#
loop_
_entity_poly.entity_id
_entity_poly.type
_entity_poly.pdbx_seq_one_letter_code
_entity_poly.pdbx_strand_id
1 'polypeptide(L)'
;MSRRRKGQRKQGGRTTPKGGRPGFRPTGGGPAGLPSIGGPGPFDSGAPPSITGLFDPIASLFSPDRDDHPSEIERMACELVGLTQSIAADQPLPGGPDSSRPSRITGMAPPGDAEDMLTSAALALAESQQFRPEARYVDCLRPILPFCASSARAELTRRIDRLESKIGAPLWADAVWNATAIGGWHGWDDLGDLSTIGVELRWPGGWSDQVLFASIIVQEGPFVQEFLVTTIDAYRRVFTPGTPWQPGPNDPPCRADVIRHLESIDVAEAAGLICHAMDITDLMVDAPVADDSYLYTPLAHQILGGVPSVEPPEPEPATHNEREELIKDFLNADGVAEQLGYTDDPELAQEVGEFCELFIDYAERYAGGDIHRWSPMVVEGFLHFYGQKVIADDATDEILKPVLSTWIGYCHRLKGWAQSVTDAALAALDEHYGSAVGHNGDDLDNPMLQMIRMAAERGLDLDDPEAIQQLVGDWDDRQAWTTDLVWPAKGAAPMMWDHVPDEAVEQCQAVLAIAEPVLTRLFTPDHLTSARRMTMDLAGTHTQQFLRGRPDVWAAAITYAVAQVHSAFDSMSRLFGFGKKLTPQQLIDAFPTVSKAAMTSKATMVRDWLDADGRGRRRYNRVAASAGPYPFPEHRG
;
A
#
# COMPACT_ATOMS: atom_id res chain seq x y z
N MET A 1 17.84 -68.76 -47.40
CA MET A 1 17.15 -68.50 -46.12
C MET A 1 18.18 -67.98 -45.12
N SER A 2 18.23 -66.66 -44.89
CA SER A 2 19.23 -66.03 -44.00
C SER A 2 18.82 -64.59 -43.62
N ARG A 3 19.21 -64.20 -42.38
CA ARG A 3 19.35 -62.86 -41.77
C ARG A 3 18.10 -62.23 -41.12
N ARG A 4 18.08 -62.06 -39.78
CA ARG A 4 18.60 -60.91 -38.95
C ARG A 4 17.80 -59.63 -39.23
N ARG A 5 17.16 -58.91 -38.29
CA ARG A 5 17.69 -58.21 -37.09
C ARG A 5 16.51 -57.57 -36.28
N LYS A 6 16.50 -57.70 -34.94
CA LYS A 6 16.66 -56.66 -33.86
C LYS A 6 15.46 -55.71 -33.62
N GLY A 7 15.07 -55.34 -32.40
CA GLY A 7 15.65 -55.51 -31.06
C GLY A 7 14.55 -55.47 -29.97
N GLN A 8 14.60 -56.36 -28.97
CA GLN A 8 15.18 -56.21 -27.63
C GLN A 8 14.32 -55.44 -26.61
N ARG A 9 13.58 -56.26 -25.82
CA ARG A 9 13.22 -56.06 -24.41
C ARG A 9 14.47 -56.00 -23.51
N LYS A 10 14.35 -55.37 -22.33
CA LYS A 10 14.67 -55.94 -21.01
C LYS A 10 13.90 -55.17 -19.91
N GLN A 11 13.00 -55.84 -19.17
CA GLN A 11 13.15 -56.33 -17.77
C GLN A 11 13.14 -55.16 -16.75
N GLY A 12 12.20 -54.98 -15.82
CA GLY A 12 11.44 -55.93 -14.99
C GLY A 12 12.39 -56.62 -14.01
N GLY A 13 12.41 -56.39 -12.68
CA GLY A 13 11.68 -55.54 -11.75
C GLY A 13 12.18 -55.84 -10.32
N ARG A 14 11.67 -55.13 -9.30
CA ARG A 14 11.17 -55.62 -7.98
C ARG A 14 11.32 -54.54 -6.88
N THR A 15 10.33 -54.57 -6.00
CA THR A 15 9.79 -53.63 -5.01
C THR A 15 10.54 -53.53 -3.67
N THR A 16 10.52 -52.36 -3.02
CA THR A 16 9.82 -52.04 -1.73
C THR A 16 10.03 -50.55 -1.33
N PRO A 17 9.19 -49.98 -0.44
CA PRO A 17 8.76 -48.58 -0.47
C PRO A 17 9.68 -47.66 0.33
N LYS A 18 9.88 -46.43 -0.16
CA LYS A 18 10.42 -45.33 0.65
C LYS A 18 9.39 -44.21 0.70
N GLY A 19 8.96 -43.92 1.93
CA GLY A 19 8.04 -42.83 2.24
C GLY A 19 8.59 -41.50 1.75
N GLY A 20 7.77 -40.79 0.98
CA GLY A 20 7.87 -39.35 0.83
C GLY A 20 6.83 -38.74 1.76
N ARG A 21 7.29 -38.12 2.84
CA ARG A 21 6.51 -37.10 3.54
C ARG A 21 6.30 -35.94 2.55
N PRO A 22 5.09 -35.39 2.39
CA PRO A 22 4.96 -34.10 1.71
C PRO A 22 5.59 -33.04 2.62
N GLY A 23 6.67 -32.42 2.15
CA GLY A 23 7.27 -31.26 2.79
C GLY A 23 6.38 -30.04 2.55
N PHE A 24 5.86 -29.47 3.63
CA PHE A 24 5.17 -28.19 3.63
C PHE A 24 6.21 -27.11 3.90
N ARG A 25 6.36 -26.15 2.99
CA ARG A 25 7.14 -24.92 3.15
C ARG A 25 6.18 -23.82 3.57
N PRO A 26 6.45 -23.03 4.61
CA PRO A 26 5.84 -21.71 4.75
C PRO A 26 6.67 -20.75 3.89
N THR A 27 6.36 -20.69 2.59
CA THR A 27 6.78 -19.61 1.71
C THR A 27 5.66 -19.37 0.71
N GLY A 28 4.94 -18.26 0.87
CA GLY A 28 4.16 -17.53 -0.15
C GLY A 28 3.56 -18.35 -1.29
N GLY A 29 2.73 -19.34 -0.95
CA GLY A 29 2.02 -20.16 -1.92
C GLY A 29 0.60 -20.36 -1.44
N GLY A 30 -0.28 -19.43 -1.77
CA GLY A 30 -1.71 -19.55 -1.51
C GLY A 30 -2.28 -20.87 -2.07
N PRO A 31 -3.35 -21.41 -1.47
CA PRO A 31 -4.06 -22.55 -2.06
C PRO A 31 -4.57 -22.12 -3.44
N ALA A 32 -4.42 -23.00 -4.44
CA ALA A 32 -4.73 -22.80 -5.86
C ALA A 32 -5.72 -21.66 -6.15
N GLY A 33 -5.18 -20.43 -6.24
CA GLY A 33 -5.89 -19.28 -6.75
C GLY A 33 -6.27 -19.53 -8.20
N LEU A 34 -7.27 -18.79 -8.68
CA LEU A 34 -7.69 -18.78 -10.08
C LEU A 34 -6.47 -18.88 -11.02
N PRO A 35 -6.53 -19.68 -12.10
CA PRO A 35 -5.50 -19.62 -13.12
C PRO A 35 -5.33 -18.17 -13.57
N SER A 36 -4.09 -17.71 -13.62
CA SER A 36 -3.68 -16.36 -14.03
C SER A 36 -4.66 -15.76 -15.06
N ILE A 37 -5.27 -14.63 -14.69
CA ILE A 37 -6.10 -13.77 -15.56
C ILE A 37 -5.20 -13.01 -16.57
N GLY A 38 -4.08 -13.61 -16.99
CA GLY A 38 -3.26 -13.18 -18.13
C GLY A 38 -3.69 -13.84 -19.45
N GLY A 39 -4.69 -14.72 -19.42
CA GLY A 39 -5.40 -15.19 -20.61
C GLY A 39 -6.45 -14.18 -21.08
N PRO A 40 -6.90 -14.22 -22.34
CA PRO A 40 -7.85 -13.25 -22.89
C PRO A 40 -9.08 -13.20 -22.00
N GLY A 41 -9.26 -12.07 -21.31
CA GLY A 41 -10.32 -11.88 -20.33
C GLY A 41 -11.72 -11.93 -20.97
N PRO A 42 -12.78 -11.93 -20.16
CA PRO A 42 -14.18 -11.90 -20.63
C PRO A 42 -14.53 -10.67 -21.48
N PHE A 43 -13.61 -9.70 -21.59
CA PHE A 43 -13.71 -8.48 -22.39
C PHE A 43 -12.89 -8.51 -23.69
N ASP A 44 -12.14 -9.59 -23.94
CA ASP A 44 -11.10 -9.65 -24.99
C ASP A 44 -11.52 -10.47 -26.23
N SER A 45 -12.67 -11.14 -26.16
CA SER A 45 -13.33 -11.72 -27.32
C SER A 45 -14.37 -10.73 -27.82
N GLY A 46 -14.33 -10.30 -29.08
CA GLY A 46 -15.33 -9.39 -29.68
C GLY A 46 -16.78 -9.91 -29.74
N ALA A 47 -17.17 -10.83 -28.86
CA ALA A 47 -18.53 -11.17 -28.50
C ALA A 47 -19.07 -10.19 -27.44
N PRO A 48 -20.39 -9.92 -27.41
CA PRO A 48 -20.96 -9.11 -26.33
C PRO A 48 -20.65 -9.75 -24.97
N PRO A 49 -20.34 -8.97 -23.92
CA PRO A 49 -20.05 -9.50 -22.60
C PRO A 49 -21.23 -10.38 -22.16
N SER A 50 -20.96 -11.67 -21.96
CA SER A 50 -21.99 -12.58 -21.48
C SER A 50 -22.15 -12.35 -19.97
N ILE A 51 -23.40 -12.25 -19.50
CA ILE A 51 -23.74 -12.18 -18.07
C ILE A 51 -23.13 -13.36 -17.29
N THR A 52 -22.97 -14.51 -17.94
CA THR A 52 -22.30 -15.70 -17.39
C THR A 52 -20.80 -15.52 -17.20
N GLY A 53 -20.14 -14.63 -17.96
CA GLY A 53 -18.69 -14.43 -17.93
C GLY A 53 -18.12 -13.98 -16.58
N LEU A 54 -18.91 -13.29 -15.75
CA LEU A 54 -18.54 -12.94 -14.37
C LEU A 54 -18.53 -14.18 -13.47
N PHE A 55 -19.47 -15.09 -13.68
CA PHE A 55 -19.66 -16.30 -12.87
C PHE A 55 -18.90 -17.50 -13.38
N ASP A 56 -18.43 -17.51 -14.65
CA ASP A 56 -17.74 -18.65 -15.25
C ASP A 56 -16.53 -19.15 -14.45
N PRO A 57 -15.66 -18.29 -13.88
CA PRO A 57 -14.54 -18.74 -13.06
C PRO A 57 -15.01 -19.48 -11.80
N ILE A 58 -15.99 -18.92 -11.09
CA ILE A 58 -16.51 -19.47 -9.83
C ILE A 58 -17.39 -20.70 -10.09
N ALA A 59 -18.26 -20.66 -11.08
CA ALA A 59 -19.08 -21.81 -11.50
C ALA A 59 -18.19 -23.00 -11.89
N SER A 60 -17.00 -22.76 -12.42
CA SER A 60 -16.03 -23.82 -12.71
C SER A 60 -15.43 -24.45 -11.44
N LEU A 61 -15.31 -23.69 -10.34
CA LEU A 61 -14.87 -24.18 -9.02
C LEU A 61 -15.98 -24.93 -8.28
N PHE A 62 -17.24 -24.47 -8.38
CA PHE A 62 -18.39 -25.17 -7.80
C PHE A 62 -18.71 -26.51 -8.49
N SER A 63 -18.29 -26.70 -9.75
CA SER A 63 -18.61 -27.90 -10.53
C SER A 63 -18.01 -29.21 -10.00
N PRO A 64 -16.74 -29.28 -9.54
CA PRO A 64 -16.20 -30.46 -8.87
C PRO A 64 -16.65 -30.60 -7.40
N ASP A 65 -16.93 -29.48 -6.74
CA ASP A 65 -17.02 -29.37 -5.27
C ASP A 65 -18.46 -29.11 -4.78
N ARG A 66 -19.45 -29.57 -5.57
CA ARG A 66 -20.86 -29.25 -5.38
C ARG A 66 -21.40 -29.56 -3.97
N ASP A 67 -20.82 -30.52 -3.27
CA ASP A 67 -21.22 -30.93 -1.91
C ASP A 67 -20.05 -30.84 -0.92
N ASP A 68 -19.11 -29.93 -1.16
CA ASP A 68 -18.03 -29.63 -0.22
C ASP A 68 -18.53 -28.89 1.03
N HIS A 69 -17.60 -28.70 1.97
CA HIS A 69 -17.88 -28.05 3.23
C HIS A 69 -18.45 -26.62 3.02
N PRO A 70 -19.51 -26.21 3.74
CA PRO A 70 -20.12 -24.88 3.59
C PRO A 70 -19.11 -23.73 3.68
N SER A 71 -18.07 -23.84 4.51
CA SER A 71 -17.01 -22.81 4.61
C SER A 71 -16.25 -22.59 3.30
N GLU A 72 -16.02 -23.62 2.48
CA GLU A 72 -15.38 -23.47 1.17
C GLU A 72 -16.30 -22.74 0.20
N ILE A 73 -17.59 -23.03 0.29
CA ILE A 73 -18.63 -22.36 -0.50
C ILE A 73 -18.73 -20.87 -0.14
N GLU A 74 -18.73 -20.55 1.15
CA GLU A 74 -18.72 -19.19 1.68
C GLU A 74 -17.47 -18.43 1.23
N ARG A 75 -16.29 -19.05 1.32
CA ARG A 75 -15.01 -18.50 0.86
C ARG A 75 -15.05 -18.16 -0.63
N MET A 76 -15.44 -19.12 -1.48
CA MET A 76 -15.55 -18.90 -2.94
C MET A 76 -16.54 -17.80 -3.31
N ALA A 77 -17.63 -17.67 -2.55
CA ALA A 77 -18.61 -16.60 -2.75
C ALA A 77 -18.02 -15.22 -2.39
N CYS A 78 -17.28 -15.14 -1.29
CA CYS A 78 -16.59 -13.92 -0.88
C CYS A 78 -15.48 -13.51 -1.85
N GLU A 79 -14.83 -14.45 -2.54
CA GLU A 79 -13.91 -14.09 -3.63
C GLU A 79 -14.60 -13.29 -4.75
N LEU A 80 -15.83 -13.69 -5.12
CA LEU A 80 -16.63 -12.93 -6.10
C LEU A 80 -16.99 -11.53 -5.57
N VAL A 81 -17.37 -11.46 -4.30
CA VAL A 81 -17.76 -10.21 -3.65
C VAL A 81 -16.58 -9.25 -3.60
N GLY A 82 -15.41 -9.72 -3.16
CA GLY A 82 -14.18 -8.94 -3.14
C GLY A 82 -13.80 -8.45 -4.54
N LEU A 83 -13.85 -9.31 -5.56
CA LEU A 83 -13.63 -8.92 -6.95
C LEU A 83 -14.62 -7.84 -7.42
N THR A 84 -15.90 -7.99 -7.09
CA THR A 84 -16.96 -7.04 -7.43
C THR A 84 -16.70 -5.68 -6.77
N GLN A 85 -16.28 -5.67 -5.51
CA GLN A 85 -15.90 -4.48 -4.76
C GLN A 85 -14.68 -3.79 -5.38
N SER A 86 -13.62 -4.53 -5.69
CA SER A 86 -12.44 -3.97 -6.37
C SER A 86 -12.79 -3.38 -7.74
N ILE A 87 -13.68 -4.03 -8.49
CA ILE A 87 -14.18 -3.50 -9.77
C ILE A 87 -14.95 -2.20 -9.58
N ALA A 88 -15.88 -2.15 -8.62
CA ALA A 88 -16.69 -0.97 -8.34
C ALA A 88 -15.85 0.21 -7.83
N ALA A 89 -14.81 -0.06 -7.06
CA ALA A 89 -13.88 0.92 -6.50
C ALA A 89 -12.74 1.34 -7.46
N ASP A 90 -12.70 0.79 -8.68
CA ASP A 90 -11.61 0.97 -9.64
C ASP A 90 -10.21 0.61 -9.10
N GLN A 91 -10.16 -0.34 -8.17
CA GLN A 91 -8.92 -0.83 -7.59
C GLN A 91 -8.15 -1.68 -8.61
N PRO A 92 -6.81 -1.73 -8.54
CA PRO A 92 -6.00 -2.63 -9.38
C PRO A 92 -6.49 -4.08 -9.24
N LEU A 93 -6.65 -4.79 -10.36
CA LEU A 93 -7.03 -6.20 -10.32
C LEU A 93 -5.82 -7.10 -9.96
N PRO A 94 -6.01 -8.16 -9.16
CA PRO A 94 -4.94 -9.06 -8.75
C PRO A 94 -4.40 -9.87 -9.93
N GLY A 95 -3.07 -10.06 -9.97
CA GLY A 95 -2.39 -10.95 -10.93
C GLY A 95 -2.27 -10.40 -12.37
N GLY A 96 -2.70 -9.16 -12.63
CA GLY A 96 -2.38 -8.44 -13.85
C GLY A 96 -1.01 -7.77 -13.77
N PRO A 97 -0.35 -7.43 -14.89
CA PRO A 97 0.80 -6.53 -14.84
C PRO A 97 0.37 -5.23 -14.15
N ASP A 98 1.21 -4.77 -13.21
CA ASP A 98 0.96 -3.65 -12.30
C ASP A 98 0.07 -2.56 -12.93
N SER A 99 -1.01 -2.19 -12.24
CA SER A 99 -1.89 -1.03 -12.52
C SER A 99 -3.06 -1.17 -13.51
N SER A 100 -3.47 -2.38 -13.90
CA SER A 100 -4.65 -2.56 -14.78
C SER A 100 -5.97 -2.40 -14.01
N ARG A 101 -6.37 -1.14 -13.80
CA ARG A 101 -7.66 -0.76 -13.22
C ARG A 101 -8.83 -1.13 -14.15
N PRO A 102 -10.00 -1.53 -13.62
CA PRO A 102 -11.21 -1.84 -14.40
C PRO A 102 -11.58 -0.77 -15.43
N SER A 103 -11.48 0.52 -15.07
CA SER A 103 -11.76 1.65 -15.96
C SER A 103 -10.80 1.74 -17.15
N ARG A 104 -9.54 1.33 -16.96
CA ARG A 104 -8.52 1.29 -18.02
C ARG A 104 -8.74 0.12 -18.98
N ILE A 105 -9.20 -1.02 -18.46
CA ILE A 105 -9.49 -2.22 -19.26
C ILE A 105 -10.75 -2.00 -20.10
N THR A 106 -11.81 -1.47 -19.49
CA THR A 106 -13.13 -1.35 -20.11
C THR A 106 -13.33 -0.04 -20.88
N GLY A 107 -12.52 0.98 -20.61
CA GLY A 107 -12.68 2.33 -21.16
C GLY A 107 -13.91 3.07 -20.63
N MET A 108 -14.57 2.53 -19.60
CA MET A 108 -15.77 3.11 -18.98
C MET A 108 -15.49 3.45 -17.51
N ALA A 109 -16.22 4.45 -16.99
CA ALA A 109 -16.19 4.71 -15.56
C ALA A 109 -16.77 3.51 -14.79
N PRO A 110 -16.24 3.17 -13.60
CA PRO A 110 -16.81 2.11 -12.79
C PRO A 110 -18.26 2.43 -12.43
N PRO A 111 -19.13 1.42 -12.27
CA PRO A 111 -20.54 1.64 -11.93
C PRO A 111 -20.75 2.22 -10.52
N GLY A 112 -19.72 2.28 -9.68
CA GLY A 112 -19.71 2.98 -8.39
C GLY A 112 -20.37 2.24 -7.24
N ASP A 113 -21.27 1.29 -7.51
CA ASP A 113 -21.96 0.49 -6.50
C ASP A 113 -21.77 -1.01 -6.75
N ALA A 114 -21.04 -1.67 -5.83
CA ALA A 114 -20.75 -3.09 -5.88
C ALA A 114 -21.99 -3.96 -5.58
N GLU A 115 -22.86 -3.52 -4.68
CA GLU A 115 -24.08 -4.24 -4.28
C GLU A 115 -25.07 -4.28 -5.44
N ASP A 116 -25.29 -3.15 -6.11
CA ASP A 116 -26.15 -3.07 -7.30
C ASP A 116 -25.60 -3.87 -8.48
N MET A 117 -24.27 -3.87 -8.66
CA MET A 117 -23.60 -4.66 -9.70
C MET A 117 -23.79 -6.16 -9.46
N LEU A 118 -23.51 -6.63 -8.24
CA LEU A 118 -23.70 -8.04 -7.86
C LEU A 118 -25.15 -8.46 -7.98
N THR A 119 -26.08 -7.61 -7.52
CA THR A 119 -27.53 -7.87 -7.60
C THR A 119 -27.99 -8.02 -9.05
N SER A 120 -27.57 -7.10 -9.92
CA SER A 120 -27.91 -7.11 -11.34
C SER A 120 -27.37 -8.37 -12.01
N ALA A 121 -26.12 -8.76 -11.71
CA ALA A 121 -25.50 -9.96 -12.21
C ALA A 121 -26.22 -11.24 -11.74
N ALA A 122 -26.58 -11.32 -10.45
CA ALA A 122 -27.31 -12.44 -9.87
C ALA A 122 -28.71 -12.60 -10.48
N LEU A 123 -29.46 -11.50 -10.65
CA LEU A 123 -30.79 -11.53 -11.27
C LEU A 123 -30.71 -11.98 -12.73
N ALA A 124 -29.72 -11.49 -13.46
CA ALA A 124 -29.51 -11.82 -14.85
C ALA A 124 -29.06 -13.29 -15.03
N LEU A 125 -28.20 -13.79 -14.13
CA LEU A 125 -27.83 -15.20 -14.10
C LEU A 125 -29.07 -16.07 -13.80
N ALA A 126 -29.85 -15.75 -12.76
CA ALA A 126 -31.06 -16.49 -12.43
C ALA A 126 -32.08 -16.53 -13.60
N GLU A 127 -32.21 -15.44 -14.34
CA GLU A 127 -33.04 -15.38 -15.56
C GLU A 127 -32.51 -16.30 -16.65
N SER A 128 -31.19 -16.26 -16.92
CA SER A 128 -30.55 -17.11 -17.93
C SER A 128 -30.76 -18.62 -17.67
N GLN A 129 -30.83 -19.00 -16.38
CA GLN A 129 -30.96 -20.39 -15.95
C GLN A 129 -32.42 -20.87 -15.89
N GLN A 130 -33.42 -20.02 -16.17
CA GLN A 130 -34.84 -20.35 -15.99
C GLN A 130 -35.30 -21.58 -16.80
N PHE A 131 -34.84 -21.69 -18.06
CA PHE A 131 -35.32 -22.72 -19.00
C PHE A 131 -34.48 -23.99 -19.01
N ARG A 132 -33.15 -23.86 -18.89
CA ARG A 132 -32.19 -24.96 -18.86
C ARG A 132 -31.18 -24.73 -17.73
N PRO A 133 -31.57 -24.95 -16.47
CA PRO A 133 -30.70 -24.70 -15.35
C PRO A 133 -29.52 -25.67 -15.35
N GLU A 134 -28.32 -25.14 -15.16
CA GLU A 134 -27.12 -25.91 -14.86
C GLU A 134 -26.73 -25.71 -13.40
N ALA A 135 -26.52 -26.81 -12.67
CA ALA A 135 -26.20 -26.79 -11.24
C ALA A 135 -25.07 -25.83 -10.89
N ARG A 136 -23.92 -25.94 -11.58
CA ARG A 136 -22.75 -25.07 -11.37
C ARG A 136 -23.02 -23.57 -11.35
N TYR A 137 -24.00 -23.08 -12.12
CA TYR A 137 -24.36 -21.66 -12.14
C TYR A 137 -25.42 -21.32 -11.09
N VAL A 138 -26.39 -22.22 -10.88
CA VAL A 138 -27.45 -22.00 -9.87
C VAL A 138 -26.85 -22.03 -8.46
N ASP A 139 -25.90 -22.94 -8.22
CA ASP A 139 -25.21 -23.12 -6.94
C ASP A 139 -24.38 -21.86 -6.56
N CYS A 140 -24.02 -21.00 -7.52
CA CYS A 140 -23.37 -19.71 -7.24
C CYS A 140 -24.32 -18.67 -6.60
N LEU A 141 -25.64 -18.79 -6.80
CA LEU A 141 -26.60 -17.72 -6.47
C LEU A 141 -26.91 -17.62 -4.98
N ARG A 142 -27.04 -18.77 -4.29
CA ARG A 142 -27.42 -18.81 -2.87
C ARG A 142 -26.32 -18.22 -1.96
N PRO A 143 -25.03 -18.56 -2.14
CA PRO A 143 -23.95 -18.01 -1.31
C PRO A 143 -23.78 -16.49 -1.44
N ILE A 144 -24.11 -15.88 -2.58
CA ILE A 144 -23.92 -14.42 -2.76
C ILE A 144 -25.12 -13.59 -2.30
N LEU A 145 -26.22 -14.24 -1.92
CA LEU A 145 -27.48 -13.59 -1.55
C LEU A 145 -27.34 -12.54 -0.42
N PRO A 146 -26.54 -12.75 0.64
CA PRO A 146 -26.35 -11.75 1.69
C PRO A 146 -25.68 -10.45 1.24
N PHE A 147 -24.99 -10.47 0.10
CA PHE A 147 -24.26 -9.33 -0.46
C PHE A 147 -25.04 -8.61 -1.57
N CYS A 148 -26.24 -9.11 -1.91
CA CYS A 148 -27.13 -8.44 -2.85
C CYS A 148 -28.02 -7.40 -2.15
N ALA A 149 -28.52 -6.44 -2.93
CA ALA A 149 -29.49 -5.41 -2.54
C ALA A 149 -30.62 -6.01 -1.71
N SER A 150 -30.82 -5.47 -0.51
CA SER A 150 -31.89 -5.91 0.40
C SER A 150 -33.27 -5.95 -0.27
N SER A 151 -33.53 -5.03 -1.21
CA SER A 151 -34.77 -4.95 -2.00
C SER A 151 -34.96 -6.12 -2.98
N ALA A 152 -33.88 -6.77 -3.42
CA ALA A 152 -33.90 -7.86 -4.40
C ALA A 152 -33.84 -9.27 -3.78
N ARG A 153 -33.38 -9.40 -2.53
CA ARG A 153 -33.16 -10.71 -1.87
C ARG A 153 -34.38 -11.62 -1.88
N ALA A 154 -35.58 -11.07 -1.60
CA ALA A 154 -36.81 -11.86 -1.59
C ALA A 154 -37.17 -12.42 -2.97
N GLU A 155 -36.94 -11.66 -4.04
CA GLU A 155 -37.17 -12.14 -5.41
C GLU A 155 -36.12 -13.17 -5.83
N LEU A 156 -34.83 -12.91 -5.54
CA LEU A 156 -33.74 -13.84 -5.80
C LEU A 156 -33.96 -15.17 -5.11
N THR A 157 -34.34 -15.16 -3.82
CA THR A 157 -34.68 -16.38 -3.06
C THR A 157 -35.75 -17.21 -3.78
N ARG A 158 -36.86 -16.58 -4.19
CA ARG A 158 -37.93 -17.28 -4.94
C ARG A 158 -37.46 -17.82 -6.30
N ARG A 159 -36.49 -17.20 -6.95
CA ARG A 159 -35.90 -17.70 -8.20
C ARG A 159 -34.99 -18.90 -7.92
N ILE A 160 -34.11 -18.78 -6.94
CA ILE A 160 -33.19 -19.84 -6.49
C ILE A 160 -33.99 -21.10 -6.11
N ASP A 161 -34.98 -20.99 -5.23
CA ASP A 161 -35.79 -22.14 -4.80
C ASP A 161 -36.48 -22.84 -5.98
N ARG A 162 -36.95 -22.08 -6.98
CA ARG A 162 -37.53 -22.63 -8.21
C ARG A 162 -36.50 -23.35 -9.08
N LEU A 163 -35.28 -22.83 -9.18
CA LEU A 163 -34.20 -23.45 -9.94
C LEU A 163 -33.71 -24.72 -9.25
N GLU A 164 -33.47 -24.67 -7.94
CA GLU A 164 -33.07 -25.80 -7.12
C GLU A 164 -34.13 -26.91 -7.11
N SER A 165 -35.42 -26.58 -7.13
CA SER A 165 -36.49 -27.59 -7.26
C SER A 165 -36.40 -28.42 -8.56
N LYS A 166 -35.74 -27.91 -9.60
CA LYS A 166 -35.55 -28.59 -10.89
C LYS A 166 -34.29 -29.45 -10.94
N ILE A 167 -33.23 -29.03 -10.26
CA ILE A 167 -31.89 -29.65 -10.37
C ILE A 167 -31.41 -30.31 -9.06
N GLY A 168 -32.18 -30.19 -7.98
CA GLY A 168 -31.83 -30.56 -6.62
C GLY A 168 -30.97 -29.49 -5.94
N ALA A 169 -31.31 -29.12 -4.70
CA ALA A 169 -30.45 -28.26 -3.90
C ALA A 169 -29.17 -29.00 -3.47
N PRO A 170 -28.02 -28.32 -3.35
CA PRO A 170 -26.81 -28.90 -2.80
C PRO A 170 -26.93 -29.17 -1.29
N LEU A 171 -26.11 -30.09 -0.75
CA LEU A 171 -26.20 -30.47 0.67
C LEU A 171 -25.91 -29.32 1.65
N TRP A 172 -25.05 -28.37 1.24
CA TRP A 172 -24.71 -27.20 2.04
C TRP A 172 -25.75 -26.07 1.97
N ALA A 173 -26.80 -26.18 1.13
CA ALA A 173 -27.72 -25.07 0.84
C ALA A 173 -28.36 -24.45 2.10
N ASP A 174 -28.75 -25.29 3.07
CA ASP A 174 -29.32 -24.83 4.34
C ASP A 174 -28.24 -24.46 5.38
N ALA A 175 -26.99 -24.82 5.13
CA ALA A 175 -25.87 -24.59 6.04
C ALA A 175 -25.13 -23.28 5.75
N VAL A 176 -25.02 -22.87 4.50
CA VAL A 176 -24.31 -21.64 4.10
C VAL A 176 -24.83 -20.42 4.87
N TRP A 177 -23.92 -19.65 5.44
CA TRP A 177 -24.18 -18.46 6.28
C TRP A 177 -24.97 -18.71 7.57
N ASN A 178 -25.20 -19.97 7.95
CA ASN A 178 -25.90 -20.36 9.17
C ASN A 178 -24.97 -20.98 10.21
N ALA A 179 -23.67 -20.69 10.13
CA ALA A 179 -22.71 -21.09 11.14
C ALA A 179 -23.02 -20.42 12.49
N THR A 180 -22.75 -21.15 13.58
CA THR A 180 -22.83 -20.62 14.95
C THR A 180 -21.43 -20.61 15.56
N ALA A 181 -21.05 -19.52 16.21
CA ALA A 181 -19.79 -19.45 16.94
C ALA A 181 -19.88 -20.29 18.23
N ILE A 182 -18.92 -21.17 18.44
CA ILE A 182 -18.91 -22.16 19.53
C ILE A 182 -17.65 -22.13 20.41
N GLY A 183 -16.60 -21.41 19.99
CA GLY A 183 -15.34 -21.30 20.73
C GLY A 183 -14.44 -20.17 20.22
N GLY A 184 -13.56 -19.68 21.09
CA GLY A 184 -12.53 -18.69 20.77
C GLY A 184 -11.14 -19.26 21.01
N TRP A 185 -10.17 -18.82 20.21
CA TRP A 185 -8.77 -19.24 20.26
C TRP A 185 -7.83 -18.04 20.18
N HIS A 186 -6.75 -18.07 20.96
CA HIS A 186 -5.66 -17.10 20.87
C HIS A 186 -4.33 -17.85 20.77
N GLY A 187 -3.61 -17.62 19.68
CA GLY A 187 -2.28 -18.13 19.43
C GLY A 187 -1.25 -17.01 19.43
N TRP A 188 -0.12 -17.22 20.11
CA TRP A 188 0.97 -16.24 20.16
C TRP A 188 2.32 -16.93 20.36
N ASP A 189 3.41 -16.17 20.31
CA ASP A 189 4.74 -16.66 20.65
C ASP A 189 5.39 -15.87 21.79
N ASP A 190 6.47 -16.42 22.37
CA ASP A 190 7.20 -15.79 23.50
C ASP A 190 7.71 -14.38 23.20
N LEU A 191 7.86 -14.02 21.93
CA LEU A 191 8.31 -12.70 21.52
C LEU A 191 7.16 -11.69 21.49
N GLY A 192 5.93 -12.15 21.37
CA GLY A 192 4.76 -11.30 21.13
C GLY A 192 4.75 -10.70 19.73
N ASP A 193 5.51 -11.28 18.80
CA ASP A 193 5.58 -10.83 17.40
C ASP A 193 4.43 -11.40 16.57
N LEU A 194 3.92 -12.57 16.96
CA LEU A 194 2.73 -13.18 16.37
C LEU A 194 1.55 -13.05 17.35
N SER A 195 0.43 -12.56 16.84
CA SER A 195 -0.89 -12.73 17.46
C SER A 195 -1.85 -13.33 16.43
N THR A 196 -2.51 -14.42 16.77
CA THR A 196 -3.48 -15.09 15.90
C THR A 196 -4.75 -15.36 16.68
N ILE A 197 -5.86 -14.74 16.27
CA ILE A 197 -7.15 -14.85 16.95
C ILE A 197 -8.09 -15.70 16.10
N GLY A 198 -8.78 -16.65 16.73
CA GLY A 198 -9.65 -17.60 16.06
C GLY A 198 -11.07 -17.63 16.61
N VAL A 199 -12.07 -17.67 15.73
CA VAL A 199 -13.47 -17.96 16.07
C VAL A 199 -13.85 -19.31 15.49
N GLU A 200 -14.19 -20.27 16.36
CA GLU A 200 -14.62 -21.62 15.98
C GLU A 200 -16.11 -21.64 15.66
N LEU A 201 -16.44 -22.27 14.55
CA LEU A 201 -17.72 -22.19 13.86
C LEU A 201 -18.29 -23.59 13.64
N ARG A 202 -19.59 -23.73 13.90
CA ARG A 202 -20.37 -24.94 13.67
C ARG A 202 -21.51 -24.68 12.70
N TRP A 203 -21.52 -25.43 11.60
CA TRP A 203 -22.59 -25.41 10.61
C TRP A 203 -23.68 -26.45 10.92
N PRO A 204 -24.96 -26.18 10.61
CA PRO A 204 -26.04 -27.14 10.77
C PRO A 204 -25.89 -28.29 9.77
N GLY A 205 -26.40 -29.48 10.10
CA GLY A 205 -26.30 -30.65 9.23
C GLY A 205 -25.10 -31.56 9.52
N GLY A 206 -24.35 -31.31 10.59
CA GLY A 206 -23.29 -32.22 11.07
C GLY A 206 -21.97 -32.11 10.31
N TRP A 207 -21.72 -30.98 9.66
CA TRP A 207 -20.42 -30.66 9.08
C TRP A 207 -19.35 -30.52 10.18
N SER A 208 -18.09 -30.75 9.83
CA SER A 208 -16.97 -30.61 10.76
C SER A 208 -16.80 -29.15 11.18
N ASP A 209 -16.59 -28.90 12.47
CA ASP A 209 -16.30 -27.55 12.95
C ASP A 209 -15.01 -27.00 12.29
N GLN A 210 -15.02 -25.71 11.93
CA GLN A 210 -13.86 -24.97 11.38
C GLN A 210 -13.59 -23.75 12.24
N VAL A 211 -12.42 -23.15 12.10
CA VAL A 211 -12.02 -21.94 12.79
C VAL A 211 -11.64 -20.89 11.75
N LEU A 212 -12.23 -19.70 11.85
CA LEU A 212 -11.76 -18.51 11.15
C LEU A 212 -10.65 -17.89 12.01
N PHE A 213 -9.41 -17.99 11.55
CA PHE A 213 -8.26 -17.34 12.16
C PHE A 213 -7.94 -16.02 11.45
N ALA A 214 -7.62 -14.99 12.22
CA ALA A 214 -7.04 -13.74 11.78
C ALA A 214 -5.61 -13.64 12.33
N SER A 215 -4.63 -13.41 11.46
CA SER A 215 -3.27 -13.04 11.86
C SER A 215 -3.23 -11.53 12.11
N ILE A 216 -2.82 -11.12 13.30
CA ILE A 216 -2.78 -9.73 13.73
C ILE A 216 -1.32 -9.30 13.92
N ILE A 217 -0.90 -8.32 13.13
CA ILE A 217 0.37 -7.60 13.32
C ILE A 217 0.17 -6.63 14.46
N VAL A 218 1.12 -6.54 15.40
CA VAL A 218 1.01 -5.72 16.62
C VAL A 218 2.05 -4.59 16.72
N GLN A 219 2.84 -4.36 15.66
CA GLN A 219 3.95 -3.41 15.68
C GLN A 219 3.58 -1.96 15.35
N GLU A 220 2.50 -1.72 14.62
CA GLU A 220 2.10 -0.36 14.26
C GLU A 220 0.66 -0.06 14.70
N GLY A 221 0.11 -0.95 15.51
CA GLY A 221 -1.32 -1.11 15.78
C GLY A 221 -1.74 -2.56 15.47
N PRO A 222 -2.86 -3.05 16.02
CA PRO A 222 -3.38 -4.37 15.69
C PRO A 222 -3.99 -4.33 14.29
N PHE A 223 -3.25 -4.74 13.26
CA PHE A 223 -3.76 -4.86 11.90
C PHE A 223 -4.03 -6.32 11.57
N VAL A 224 -5.19 -6.61 10.99
CA VAL A 224 -5.37 -7.92 10.36
C VAL A 224 -4.51 -7.99 9.09
N GLN A 225 -3.52 -8.88 9.10
CA GLN A 225 -2.67 -9.16 7.96
C GLN A 225 -3.34 -10.12 6.98
N GLU A 226 -3.84 -11.24 7.48
CA GLU A 226 -4.44 -12.30 6.70
C GLU A 226 -5.50 -13.07 7.49
N PHE A 227 -6.36 -13.79 6.78
CA PHE A 227 -7.31 -14.72 7.35
C PHE A 227 -7.07 -16.14 6.83
N LEU A 228 -7.37 -17.13 7.68
CA LEU A 228 -7.32 -18.54 7.33
C LEU A 228 -8.55 -19.25 7.89
N VAL A 229 -9.19 -20.09 7.09
CA VAL A 229 -10.24 -20.99 7.58
C VAL A 229 -9.71 -22.42 7.61
N THR A 230 -9.70 -23.03 8.80
CA THR A 230 -9.23 -24.41 8.95
C THR A 230 -9.72 -25.06 10.24
N THR A 231 -9.63 -26.37 10.36
CA THR A 231 -9.95 -27.07 11.63
C THR A 231 -8.89 -26.76 12.70
N ILE A 232 -9.29 -26.73 13.98
CA ILE A 232 -8.34 -26.57 15.10
C ILE A 232 -7.25 -27.66 15.11
N ASP A 233 -7.59 -28.88 14.68
CA ASP A 233 -6.63 -29.98 14.57
C ASP A 233 -5.61 -29.76 13.46
N ALA A 234 -6.02 -29.20 12.32
CA ALA A 234 -5.11 -28.85 11.24
C ALA A 234 -4.18 -27.70 11.67
N TYR A 235 -4.73 -26.67 12.33
CA TYR A 235 -3.95 -25.57 12.88
C TYR A 235 -2.89 -26.08 13.87
N ARG A 236 -3.26 -26.93 14.85
CA ARG A 236 -2.34 -27.50 15.85
C ARG A 236 -1.21 -28.36 15.29
N ARG A 237 -1.38 -28.94 14.10
CA ARG A 237 -0.32 -29.71 13.43
C ARG A 237 0.79 -28.82 12.88
N VAL A 238 0.46 -27.59 12.50
CA VAL A 238 1.42 -26.59 12.00
C VAL A 238 1.93 -25.74 13.16
N PHE A 239 0.99 -25.28 13.99
CA PHE A 239 1.20 -24.50 15.20
C PHE A 239 1.06 -25.41 16.43
N THR A 240 2.09 -26.22 16.70
CA THR A 240 2.07 -27.14 17.84
C THR A 240 2.43 -26.38 19.13
N PRO A 241 1.48 -26.20 20.07
CA PRO A 241 1.74 -25.41 21.28
C PRO A 241 2.80 -26.08 22.17
N GLY A 242 3.59 -25.27 22.87
CA GLY A 242 4.71 -25.74 23.68
C GLY A 242 5.92 -26.22 22.86
N THR A 243 5.97 -25.92 21.57
CA THR A 243 7.12 -26.24 20.71
C THR A 243 7.62 -24.99 20.00
N PRO A 244 8.94 -24.92 19.72
CA PRO A 244 9.48 -23.82 18.96
C PRO A 244 9.00 -23.83 17.50
N TRP A 245 9.22 -22.73 16.81
CA TRP A 245 9.07 -22.69 15.36
C TRP A 245 10.05 -23.67 14.69
N GLN A 246 9.64 -24.26 13.57
CA GLN A 246 10.59 -24.93 12.69
C GLN A 246 11.23 -23.87 11.81
N PRO A 247 12.51 -23.49 12.03
CA PRO A 247 13.11 -22.41 11.27
C PRO A 247 13.14 -22.77 9.78
N GLY A 248 12.56 -21.90 8.97
CA GLY A 248 12.74 -21.90 7.53
C GLY A 248 14.18 -21.56 7.14
N PRO A 249 14.57 -21.78 5.86
CA PRO A 249 15.92 -21.51 5.39
C PRO A 249 16.33 -20.03 5.45
N ASN A 250 15.37 -19.12 5.59
CA ASN A 250 15.58 -17.66 5.69
C ASN A 250 15.14 -17.10 7.04
N ASP A 251 14.69 -17.95 7.98
CA ASP A 251 14.21 -17.48 9.27
C ASP A 251 15.38 -17.16 10.21
N PRO A 252 15.22 -16.18 11.12
CA PRO A 252 16.20 -15.93 12.17
C PRO A 252 16.46 -17.21 12.99
N PRO A 253 17.72 -17.57 13.27
CA PRO A 253 18.05 -18.77 14.04
C PRO A 253 17.36 -18.84 15.41
N CYS A 254 17.07 -17.68 16.02
CA CYS A 254 16.41 -17.57 17.31
C CYS A 254 15.00 -18.20 17.35
N ARG A 255 14.33 -18.34 16.20
CA ARG A 255 13.00 -18.98 16.11
C ARG A 255 12.99 -20.41 16.66
N ALA A 256 14.13 -21.09 16.67
CA ALA A 256 14.27 -22.43 17.25
C ALA A 256 14.13 -22.46 18.79
N ASP A 257 14.22 -21.32 19.46
CA ASP A 257 14.08 -21.18 20.92
C ASP A 257 12.80 -20.45 21.35
N VAL A 258 12.03 -19.92 20.39
CA VAL A 258 10.79 -19.16 20.63
C VAL A 258 9.61 -20.12 20.73
N ILE A 259 9.03 -20.26 21.92
CA ILE A 259 7.89 -21.17 22.15
C ILE A 259 6.59 -20.52 21.70
N ARG A 260 5.75 -21.37 21.11
CA ARG A 260 4.42 -21.03 20.62
C ARG A 260 3.36 -21.47 21.62
N HIS A 261 2.35 -20.64 21.82
CA HIS A 261 1.27 -20.85 22.77
C HIS A 261 -0.08 -20.75 22.07
N LEU A 262 -1.02 -21.57 22.51
CA LEU A 262 -2.39 -21.56 22.02
C LEU A 262 -3.31 -21.83 23.20
N GLU A 263 -4.23 -20.92 23.44
CA GLU A 263 -5.23 -21.05 24.49
C GLU A 263 -6.63 -20.83 23.94
N SER A 264 -7.61 -21.24 24.74
CA SER A 264 -9.02 -20.94 24.46
C SER A 264 -9.40 -19.66 25.20
N ILE A 265 -10.08 -18.77 24.49
CA ILE A 265 -10.61 -17.50 25.00
C ILE A 265 -12.13 -17.45 24.79
N ASP A 266 -12.79 -16.46 25.37
CA ASP A 266 -14.23 -16.27 25.15
C ASP A 266 -14.51 -15.94 23.67
N VAL A 267 -15.65 -16.41 23.15
CA VAL A 267 -16.04 -16.17 21.75
C VAL A 267 -16.22 -14.67 21.48
N ALA A 268 -16.79 -13.93 22.43
CA ALA A 268 -17.05 -12.52 22.24
C ALA A 268 -15.77 -11.67 22.35
N GLU A 269 -14.83 -12.11 23.18
CA GLU A 269 -13.48 -11.55 23.22
C GLU A 269 -12.74 -11.78 21.89
N ALA A 270 -12.75 -13.02 21.37
CA ALA A 270 -12.14 -13.34 20.08
C ALA A 270 -12.74 -12.50 18.94
N ALA A 271 -14.07 -12.43 18.87
CA ALA A 271 -14.77 -11.63 17.86
C ALA A 271 -14.42 -10.14 17.97
N GLY A 272 -14.37 -9.60 19.20
CA GLY A 272 -14.02 -8.21 19.45
C GLY A 272 -12.59 -7.85 19.06
N LEU A 273 -11.62 -8.72 19.37
CA LEU A 273 -10.23 -8.54 18.94
C LEU A 273 -10.09 -8.51 17.42
N ILE A 274 -10.77 -9.42 16.71
CA ILE A 274 -10.74 -9.45 15.24
C ILE A 274 -11.42 -8.20 14.66
N CYS A 275 -12.63 -7.86 15.12
CA CYS A 275 -13.35 -6.67 14.64
C CYS A 275 -12.55 -5.38 14.87
N HIS A 276 -11.98 -5.20 16.06
CA HIS A 276 -11.15 -4.04 16.36
C HIS A 276 -9.93 -3.93 15.43
N ALA A 277 -9.26 -5.06 15.17
CA ALA A 277 -8.12 -5.07 14.25
C ALA A 277 -8.54 -4.78 12.79
N MET A 278 -9.71 -5.26 12.35
CA MET A 278 -10.26 -4.92 11.04
C MET A 278 -10.59 -3.43 10.91
N ASP A 279 -11.22 -2.84 11.94
CA ASP A 279 -11.56 -1.42 11.96
C ASP A 279 -10.29 -0.54 11.86
N ILE A 280 -9.21 -0.92 12.54
CA ILE A 280 -7.93 -0.22 12.47
C ILE A 280 -7.26 -0.41 11.09
N THR A 281 -7.31 -1.62 10.53
CA THR A 281 -6.84 -1.88 9.16
C THR A 281 -7.56 -0.99 8.14
N ASP A 282 -8.88 -0.85 8.23
CA ASP A 282 -9.68 -0.05 7.29
C ASP A 282 -9.41 1.46 7.38
N LEU A 283 -8.96 1.95 8.54
CA LEU A 283 -8.60 3.36 8.74
C LEU A 283 -7.24 3.73 8.12
N MET A 284 -6.38 2.74 7.85
CA MET A 284 -5.01 2.97 7.39
C MET A 284 -4.86 2.78 5.88
N VAL A 285 -4.34 3.82 5.21
CA VAL A 285 -4.23 3.87 3.74
C VAL A 285 -3.29 2.79 3.19
N ASP A 286 -2.18 2.54 3.88
CA ASP A 286 -1.14 1.58 3.49
C ASP A 286 -0.95 0.51 4.57
N ALA A 287 -2.05 -0.07 5.06
CA ALA A 287 -1.99 -1.15 6.05
C ALA A 287 -1.21 -2.35 5.48
N PRO A 288 -0.36 -3.02 6.29
CA PRO A 288 0.46 -4.16 5.85
C PRO A 288 -0.36 -5.45 5.72
N VAL A 289 -1.34 -5.46 4.81
CA VAL A 289 -2.23 -6.58 4.55
C VAL A 289 -1.66 -7.51 3.47
N ALA A 290 -1.99 -8.80 3.54
CA ALA A 290 -1.67 -9.74 2.48
C ALA A 290 -2.42 -9.38 1.19
N ASP A 291 -1.82 -9.70 0.04
CA ASP A 291 -2.37 -9.40 -1.28
C ASP A 291 -3.80 -9.93 -1.47
N ASP A 292 -4.17 -11.01 -0.79
CA ASP A 292 -5.46 -11.69 -0.86
C ASP A 292 -6.41 -11.37 0.31
N SER A 293 -6.02 -10.48 1.23
CA SER A 293 -6.82 -10.06 2.38
C SER A 293 -8.23 -9.60 1.98
N TYR A 294 -8.36 -8.85 0.87
CA TYR A 294 -9.62 -8.36 0.31
C TYR A 294 -10.63 -9.47 -0.04
N LEU A 295 -10.18 -10.72 -0.24
CA LEU A 295 -11.05 -11.88 -0.48
C LEU A 295 -11.72 -12.38 0.80
N TYR A 296 -11.02 -12.25 1.92
CA TYR A 296 -11.44 -12.80 3.21
C TYR A 296 -12.11 -11.76 4.11
N THR A 297 -11.88 -10.46 3.90
CA THR A 297 -12.56 -9.39 4.64
C THR A 297 -14.10 -9.51 4.55
N PRO A 298 -14.73 -9.73 3.37
CA PRO A 298 -16.17 -9.94 3.28
C PRO A 298 -16.64 -11.20 4.04
N LEU A 299 -15.82 -12.25 4.05
CA LEU A 299 -16.11 -13.49 4.77
C LEU A 299 -16.11 -13.26 6.28
N ALA A 300 -15.06 -12.60 6.79
CA ALA A 300 -14.93 -12.24 8.19
C ALA A 300 -16.08 -11.35 8.66
N HIS A 301 -16.41 -10.29 7.93
CA HIS A 301 -17.57 -9.43 8.27
C HIS A 301 -18.88 -10.22 8.32
N GLN A 302 -19.11 -11.10 7.35
CA GLN A 302 -20.35 -11.87 7.28
C GLN A 302 -20.48 -12.88 8.42
N ILE A 303 -19.37 -13.54 8.81
CA ILE A 303 -19.32 -14.48 9.92
C ILE A 303 -19.46 -13.75 11.26
N LEU A 304 -18.67 -12.69 11.47
CA LEU A 304 -18.59 -11.99 12.75
C LEU A 304 -19.79 -11.09 13.01
N GLY A 305 -20.50 -10.62 11.97
CA GLY A 305 -21.66 -9.73 12.12
C GLY A 305 -22.82 -10.31 12.94
N GLY A 306 -22.86 -11.64 13.13
CA GLY A 306 -23.84 -12.32 14.00
C GLY A 306 -23.30 -12.73 15.36
N VAL A 307 -22.03 -12.49 15.65
CA VAL A 307 -21.34 -12.91 16.88
C VAL A 307 -21.30 -11.73 17.84
N PRO A 308 -21.75 -11.88 19.11
CA PRO A 308 -21.54 -10.83 20.11
C PRO A 308 -20.05 -10.52 20.22
N SER A 309 -19.66 -9.25 20.23
CA SER A 309 -18.27 -8.82 20.41
C SER A 309 -18.09 -8.01 21.69
N VAL A 310 -16.92 -8.16 22.30
CA VAL A 310 -16.46 -7.34 23.44
C VAL A 310 -15.29 -6.51 22.94
N GLU A 311 -15.44 -5.19 22.97
CA GLU A 311 -14.35 -4.29 22.59
C GLU A 311 -13.11 -4.57 23.45
N PRO A 312 -11.92 -4.76 22.85
CA PRO A 312 -10.71 -5.00 23.61
C PRO A 312 -10.40 -3.79 24.49
N PRO A 313 -9.86 -4.01 25.70
CA PRO A 313 -9.45 -2.90 26.56
C PRO A 313 -8.33 -2.11 25.88
N GLU A 314 -8.42 -0.78 25.94
CA GLU A 314 -7.29 0.07 25.55
C GLU A 314 -6.10 -0.22 26.48
N PRO A 315 -4.89 -0.40 25.94
CA PRO A 315 -3.70 -0.56 26.78
C PRO A 315 -3.49 0.72 27.61
N GLU A 316 -3.39 0.56 28.93
CA GLU A 316 -3.07 1.66 29.82
C GLU A 316 -1.57 2.01 29.68
N PRO A 317 -1.22 3.25 29.28
CA PRO A 317 0.18 3.67 29.19
C PRO A 317 0.87 3.63 30.55
N ALA A 318 2.18 3.40 30.59
CA ALA A 318 2.91 3.46 31.85
C ALA A 318 2.85 4.89 32.41
N THR A 319 2.65 4.99 33.73
CA THR A 319 2.68 6.27 34.41
C THR A 319 4.08 6.88 34.37
N HIS A 320 4.17 8.21 34.48
CA HIS A 320 5.45 8.90 34.52
C HIS A 320 6.40 8.35 35.61
N ASN A 321 5.85 7.96 36.77
CA ASN A 321 6.65 7.37 37.85
C ASN A 321 7.20 5.99 37.47
N GLU A 322 6.40 5.14 36.82
CA GLU A 322 6.85 3.81 36.37
C GLU A 322 7.95 3.92 35.31
N ARG A 323 7.83 4.90 34.40
CA ARG A 323 8.86 5.21 33.40
C ARG A 323 10.16 5.68 34.05
N GLU A 324 10.07 6.65 34.97
CA GLU A 324 11.24 7.13 35.69
C GLU A 324 11.91 6.02 36.52
N GLU A 325 11.13 5.17 37.18
CA GLU A 325 11.65 4.03 37.95
C GLU A 325 12.36 3.03 37.05
N LEU A 326 11.80 2.69 35.88
CA LEU A 326 12.43 1.81 34.91
C LEU A 326 13.77 2.36 34.40
N ILE A 327 13.81 3.65 34.06
CA ILE A 327 15.05 4.29 33.60
C ILE A 327 16.08 4.30 34.72
N LYS A 328 15.68 4.62 35.95
CA LYS A 328 16.57 4.54 37.12
C LYS A 328 17.09 3.12 37.33
N ASP A 329 16.25 2.10 37.20
CA ASP A 329 16.64 0.72 37.36
C ASP A 329 17.62 0.26 36.27
N PHE A 330 17.42 0.71 35.02
CA PHE A 330 18.36 0.46 33.93
C PHE A 330 19.72 1.14 34.17
N LEU A 331 19.72 2.43 34.51
CA LEU A 331 20.95 3.19 34.76
C LEU A 331 21.74 2.65 35.96
N ASN A 332 21.05 2.07 36.95
CA ASN A 332 21.69 1.47 38.12
C ASN A 332 21.99 -0.03 37.95
N ALA A 333 21.67 -0.64 36.81
CA ALA A 333 21.91 -2.06 36.60
C ALA A 333 23.41 -2.37 36.48
N ASP A 334 23.80 -3.54 37.04
CA ASP A 334 25.20 -3.97 37.09
C ASP A 334 25.87 -3.94 35.71
N GLY A 335 26.98 -3.19 35.62
CA GLY A 335 27.82 -3.10 34.43
C GLY A 335 27.36 -2.10 33.36
N VAL A 336 26.16 -1.50 33.47
CA VAL A 336 25.66 -0.55 32.46
C VAL A 336 26.52 0.72 32.41
N ALA A 337 26.84 1.31 33.56
CA ALA A 337 27.68 2.51 33.65
C ALA A 337 29.12 2.32 33.14
N GLU A 338 29.66 1.11 33.27
CA GLU A 338 30.99 0.76 32.74
C GLU A 338 30.92 0.52 31.24
N GLN A 339 29.89 -0.21 30.77
CA GLN A 339 29.68 -0.55 29.37
C GLN A 339 29.40 0.68 28.49
N LEU A 340 28.65 1.66 29.02
CA LEU A 340 28.30 2.91 28.33
C LEU A 340 29.24 4.08 28.68
N GLY A 341 30.19 3.88 29.60
CA GLY A 341 31.26 4.85 29.87
C GLY A 341 30.85 6.07 30.72
N TYR A 342 29.68 6.07 31.38
CA TYR A 342 29.20 7.21 32.18
C TYR A 342 29.50 7.11 33.69
N THR A 343 30.37 6.19 34.12
CA THR A 343 30.70 5.97 35.55
C THR A 343 31.09 7.26 36.29
N ASP A 344 31.76 8.18 35.61
CA ASP A 344 32.18 9.49 36.14
C ASP A 344 31.60 10.67 35.31
N ASP A 345 30.58 10.42 34.48
CA ASP A 345 29.99 11.41 33.57
C ASP A 345 28.46 11.51 33.76
N PRO A 346 27.99 12.40 34.64
CA PRO A 346 26.56 12.60 34.89
C PRO A 346 25.80 13.18 33.69
N GLU A 347 26.47 13.90 32.78
CA GLU A 347 25.83 14.49 31.60
C GLU A 347 25.51 13.38 30.60
N LEU A 348 26.46 12.47 30.35
CA LEU A 348 26.22 11.28 29.53
C LEU A 348 25.15 10.36 30.14
N ALA A 349 25.11 10.23 31.47
CA ALA A 349 24.06 9.45 32.13
C ALA A 349 22.65 10.04 31.91
N GLN A 350 22.53 11.37 31.82
CA GLN A 350 21.28 12.04 31.47
C GLN A 350 20.88 11.76 30.02
N GLU A 351 21.81 11.88 29.08
CA GLU A 351 21.58 11.62 27.65
C GLU A 351 21.17 10.16 27.40
N VAL A 352 21.79 9.20 28.08
CA VAL A 352 21.36 7.79 28.07
C VAL A 352 19.92 7.64 28.58
N GLY A 353 19.53 8.40 29.61
CA GLY A 353 18.16 8.43 30.12
C GLY A 353 17.16 8.96 29.09
N GLU A 354 17.52 10.00 28.32
CA GLU A 354 16.69 10.57 27.25
C GLU A 354 16.47 9.56 26.11
N PHE A 355 17.49 8.76 25.75
CA PHE A 355 17.32 7.62 24.83
C PHE A 355 16.37 6.56 25.39
N CYS A 356 16.43 6.28 26.69
CA CYS A 356 15.53 5.30 27.31
C CYS A 356 14.07 5.76 27.27
N GLU A 357 13.79 7.06 27.47
CA GLU A 357 12.44 7.61 27.27
C GLU A 357 11.97 7.40 25.82
N LEU A 358 12.83 7.64 24.83
CA LEU A 358 12.52 7.40 23.42
C LEU A 358 12.20 5.93 23.14
N PHE A 359 12.95 5.00 23.74
CA PHE A 359 12.72 3.57 23.62
C PHE A 359 11.38 3.15 24.23
N ILE A 360 11.07 3.68 25.41
CA ILE A 360 9.80 3.43 26.10
C ILE A 360 8.64 3.99 25.28
N ASP A 361 8.74 5.23 24.82
CA ASP A 361 7.74 5.87 23.95
C ASP A 361 7.46 5.06 22.69
N TYR A 362 8.52 4.55 22.06
CA TYR A 362 8.37 3.69 20.90
C TYR A 362 7.67 2.39 21.26
N ALA A 363 8.10 1.70 22.31
CA ALA A 363 7.56 0.41 22.68
C ALA A 363 6.09 0.48 23.16
N GLU A 364 5.70 1.54 23.87
CA GLU A 364 4.29 1.75 24.25
C GLU A 364 3.37 1.91 23.04
N ARG A 365 3.83 2.62 22.00
CA ARG A 365 3.01 2.95 20.82
C ARG A 365 3.08 1.89 19.72
N TYR A 366 4.24 1.26 19.57
CA TYR A 366 4.61 0.44 18.42
C TYR A 366 5.12 -0.96 18.81
N ALA A 367 5.19 -1.29 20.10
CA ALA A 367 5.52 -2.65 20.55
C ALA A 367 4.36 -3.30 21.33
N GLY A 368 3.12 -3.02 20.91
CA GLY A 368 1.91 -3.58 21.55
C GLY A 368 1.76 -3.22 23.04
N GLY A 369 2.39 -2.12 23.49
CA GLY A 369 2.35 -1.68 24.88
C GLY A 369 3.39 -2.31 25.81
N ASP A 370 4.15 -3.32 25.36
CA ASP A 370 5.13 -4.00 26.20
C ASP A 370 6.51 -3.35 26.10
N ILE A 371 6.80 -2.44 27.03
CA ILE A 371 8.03 -1.62 27.08
C ILE A 371 9.34 -2.44 27.10
N HIS A 372 9.25 -3.70 27.51
CA HIS A 372 10.38 -4.62 27.60
C HIS A 372 10.50 -5.56 26.38
N ARG A 373 9.60 -5.46 25.39
CA ARG A 373 9.57 -6.32 24.20
C ARG A 373 10.51 -5.77 23.12
N TRP A 374 11.75 -6.27 23.08
CA TRP A 374 12.77 -5.84 22.11
C TRP A 374 13.18 -6.98 21.16
N SER A 375 12.19 -7.63 20.55
CA SER A 375 12.43 -8.67 19.54
C SER A 375 13.20 -8.12 18.33
N PRO A 376 13.82 -8.98 17.49
CA PRO A 376 14.48 -8.52 16.27
C PRO A 376 13.58 -7.64 15.39
N MET A 377 12.29 -7.97 15.34
CA MET A 377 11.29 -7.23 14.59
C MET A 377 11.08 -5.83 15.18
N VAL A 378 10.98 -5.70 16.51
CA VAL A 378 10.82 -4.39 17.19
C VAL A 378 12.07 -3.53 17.01
N VAL A 379 13.26 -4.12 17.02
CA VAL A 379 14.52 -3.40 16.77
C VAL A 379 14.56 -2.84 15.36
N GLU A 380 14.21 -3.63 14.35
CA GLU A 380 14.10 -3.17 12.97
C GLU A 380 13.11 -2.01 12.83
N GLY A 381 11.89 -2.18 13.38
CA GLY A 381 10.86 -1.15 13.36
C GLY A 381 11.30 0.15 14.05
N PHE A 382 11.98 0.05 15.20
CA PHE A 382 12.50 1.20 15.92
C PHE A 382 13.53 1.98 15.09
N LEU A 383 14.45 1.27 14.42
CA LEU A 383 15.48 1.92 13.60
C LEU A 383 14.89 2.59 12.35
N HIS A 384 13.85 1.99 11.76
CA HIS A 384 13.10 2.63 10.68
C HIS A 384 12.39 3.90 11.18
N PHE A 385 11.72 3.82 12.33
CA PHE A 385 11.11 4.97 12.99
C PHE A 385 12.14 6.06 13.29
N TYR A 386 13.29 5.70 13.86
CA TYR A 386 14.35 6.62 14.21
C TYR A 386 14.83 7.41 12.98
N GLY A 387 15.20 6.72 11.90
CA GLY A 387 15.66 7.37 10.67
C GLY A 387 14.59 8.22 9.97
N GLN A 388 13.31 7.93 10.19
CA GLN A 388 12.20 8.71 9.61
C GLN A 388 11.65 9.83 10.50
N LYS A 389 11.90 9.81 11.81
CA LYS A 389 11.15 10.67 12.76
C LYS A 389 12.04 11.41 13.74
N VAL A 390 13.28 10.98 13.94
CA VAL A 390 14.20 11.57 14.91
C VAL A 390 15.23 12.41 14.17
N ILE A 391 15.42 13.65 14.63
CA ILE A 391 16.48 14.53 14.16
C ILE A 391 17.55 14.54 15.24
N ALA A 392 18.69 13.93 14.93
CA ALA A 392 19.84 13.84 15.81
C ALA A 392 21.08 14.38 15.08
N ASP A 393 22.06 14.85 15.83
CA ASP A 393 23.38 15.16 15.28
C ASP A 393 24.28 13.91 15.27
N ASP A 394 25.40 13.99 14.54
CA ASP A 394 26.32 12.85 14.39
C ASP A 394 26.81 12.31 15.75
N ALA A 395 26.96 13.17 16.77
CA ALA A 395 27.42 12.77 18.10
C ALA A 395 26.35 11.98 18.86
N THR A 396 25.09 12.43 18.78
CA THR A 396 23.92 11.75 19.33
C THR A 396 23.72 10.39 18.64
N ASP A 397 23.86 10.33 17.31
CA ASP A 397 23.75 9.09 16.54
C ASP A 397 24.82 8.07 16.95
N GLU A 398 26.07 8.49 17.17
CA GLU A 398 27.15 7.62 17.64
C GLU A 398 26.84 6.92 18.98
N ILE A 399 26.03 7.54 19.84
CA ILE A 399 25.64 7.02 21.16
C ILE A 399 24.47 6.04 21.07
N LEU A 400 23.59 6.18 20.07
CA LEU A 400 22.38 5.36 19.94
C LEU A 400 22.67 3.85 19.99
N LYS A 401 23.62 3.37 19.18
CA LYS A 401 23.89 1.93 19.03
C LYS A 401 24.40 1.29 20.33
N PRO A 402 25.41 1.84 21.03
CA PRO A 402 25.81 1.36 22.35
C PRO A 402 24.64 1.33 23.35
N VAL A 403 23.84 2.39 23.42
CA VAL A 403 22.74 2.51 24.39
C VAL A 403 21.63 1.49 24.08
N LEU A 404 21.19 1.42 22.83
CA LEU A 404 20.15 0.48 22.39
C LEU A 404 20.58 -0.98 22.58
N SER A 405 21.82 -1.34 22.24
CA SER A 405 22.32 -2.71 22.45
C SER A 405 22.34 -3.11 23.93
N THR A 406 22.67 -2.16 24.81
CA THR A 406 22.70 -2.37 26.26
C THR A 406 21.29 -2.49 26.83
N TRP A 407 20.36 -1.65 26.33
CA TRP A 407 18.95 -1.70 26.66
C TRP A 407 18.28 -3.02 26.26
N ILE A 408 18.50 -3.49 25.02
CA ILE A 408 18.02 -4.80 24.54
C ILE A 408 18.49 -5.91 25.49
N GLY A 409 19.78 -5.92 25.81
CA GLY A 409 20.35 -6.91 26.73
C GLY A 409 19.73 -6.86 28.14
N TYR A 410 19.41 -5.66 28.64
CA TYR A 410 18.72 -5.48 29.91
C TYR A 410 17.28 -6.03 29.87
N CYS A 411 16.49 -5.61 28.89
CA CYS A 411 15.10 -6.04 28.71
C CYS A 411 15.00 -7.57 28.54
N HIS A 412 15.88 -8.18 27.75
CA HIS A 412 15.88 -9.63 27.52
C HIS A 412 16.22 -10.42 28.79
N ARG A 413 17.11 -9.90 29.65
CA ARG A 413 17.39 -10.51 30.96
C ARG A 413 16.18 -10.46 31.88
N LEU A 414 15.44 -9.35 31.89
CA LEU A 414 14.20 -9.22 32.66
C LEU A 414 13.11 -10.19 32.17
N LYS A 415 12.98 -10.33 30.85
CA LYS A 415 12.04 -11.28 30.22
C LYS A 415 12.46 -12.75 30.35
N GLY A 416 13.73 -13.01 30.65
CA GLY A 416 14.28 -14.37 30.67
C GLY A 416 14.36 -15.00 29.27
N TRP A 417 14.49 -14.18 28.23
CA TRP A 417 14.59 -14.65 26.84
C TRP A 417 15.93 -15.35 26.57
N ALA A 418 15.91 -16.28 25.62
CA ALA A 418 17.10 -17.04 25.24
C ALA A 418 18.19 -16.13 24.64
N GLN A 419 19.46 -16.50 24.85
CA GLN A 419 20.60 -15.74 24.31
C GLN A 419 20.52 -15.61 22.78
N SER A 420 20.05 -16.64 22.08
CA SER A 420 19.86 -16.62 20.63
C SER A 420 18.91 -15.51 20.16
N VAL A 421 17.89 -15.16 20.95
CA VAL A 421 16.98 -14.04 20.67
C VAL A 421 17.71 -12.71 20.82
N THR A 422 18.54 -12.58 21.87
CA THR A 422 19.40 -11.40 22.06
C THR A 422 20.38 -11.24 20.90
N ASP A 423 21.05 -12.32 20.50
CA ASP A 423 21.99 -12.30 19.40
C ASP A 423 21.30 -11.91 18.07
N ALA A 424 20.08 -12.39 17.83
CA ALA A 424 19.29 -12.02 16.65
C ALA A 424 18.83 -10.55 16.68
N ALA A 425 18.43 -10.03 17.84
CA ALA A 425 18.03 -8.63 17.98
C ALA A 425 19.22 -7.68 17.78
N LEU A 426 20.39 -8.05 18.30
CA LEU A 426 21.64 -7.30 18.06
C LEU A 426 22.11 -7.39 16.61
N ALA A 427 21.88 -8.54 15.94
CA ALA A 427 22.16 -8.66 14.51
C ALA A 427 21.25 -7.75 13.67
N ALA A 428 19.95 -7.66 14.00
CA ALA A 428 19.03 -6.72 13.37
C ALA A 428 19.47 -5.27 13.61
N LEU A 429 19.92 -4.93 14.83
CA LEU A 429 20.53 -3.63 15.10
C LEU A 429 21.72 -3.36 14.18
N ASP A 430 22.66 -4.29 14.07
CA ASP A 430 23.83 -4.14 13.20
C ASP A 430 23.47 -3.97 11.72
N GLU A 431 22.47 -4.71 11.24
CA GLU A 431 22.02 -4.69 9.85
C GLU A 431 21.35 -3.37 9.48
N HIS A 432 20.45 -2.87 10.33
CA HIS A 432 19.59 -1.73 10.00
C HIS A 432 20.13 -0.37 10.49
N TYR A 433 21.10 -0.36 11.41
CA TYR A 433 21.64 0.88 11.99
C TYR A 433 22.15 1.87 10.93
N GLY A 434 22.90 1.38 9.93
CA GLY A 434 23.46 2.24 8.89
C GLY A 434 22.40 2.96 8.05
N SER A 435 21.21 2.37 7.88
CA SER A 435 20.07 2.99 7.21
C SER A 435 19.33 3.98 8.10
N ALA A 436 19.42 3.85 9.42
CA ALA A 436 18.78 4.74 10.38
C ALA A 436 19.56 6.05 10.60
N VAL A 437 20.89 5.98 10.69
CA VAL A 437 21.77 7.16 10.90
C VAL A 437 22.37 7.70 9.59
N GLY A 438 22.34 6.89 8.53
CA GLY A 438 22.87 7.26 7.21
C GLY A 438 21.98 8.26 6.49
N HIS A 439 22.35 9.54 6.53
CA HIS A 439 21.76 10.58 5.70
C HIS A 439 22.01 10.33 4.20
N ASN A 440 21.17 9.53 3.55
CA ASN A 440 20.97 9.65 2.12
C ASN A 440 20.21 10.97 1.89
N GLY A 441 20.96 12.05 1.66
CA GLY A 441 20.43 13.38 1.38
C GLY A 441 19.50 13.49 0.16
N ASP A 442 19.21 12.38 -0.52
CA ASP A 442 18.33 12.29 -1.68
C ASP A 442 16.98 11.59 -1.38
N ASP A 443 16.79 10.95 -0.22
CA ASP A 443 15.59 10.14 0.11
C ASP A 443 14.71 10.72 1.25
N LEU A 444 14.79 12.03 1.52
CA LEU A 444 13.81 12.69 2.40
C LEU A 444 12.48 12.91 1.67
N ASP A 445 11.79 11.84 1.28
CA ASP A 445 10.43 11.91 0.70
C ASP A 445 9.34 12.21 1.77
N ASN A 446 9.73 12.70 2.96
CA ASN A 446 8.80 13.12 4.01
C ASN A 446 8.62 14.65 4.05
N PRO A 447 7.50 15.17 3.53
CA PRO A 447 7.15 16.60 3.53
C PRO A 447 7.24 17.27 4.90
N MET A 448 6.82 16.56 5.95
CA MET A 448 6.76 17.11 7.30
C MET A 448 8.16 17.35 7.88
N LEU A 449 9.08 16.42 7.65
CA LEU A 449 10.47 16.57 8.11
C LEU A 449 11.20 17.69 7.40
N GLN A 450 11.00 17.81 6.08
CA GLN A 450 11.58 18.92 5.32
C GLN A 450 11.02 20.27 5.80
N MET A 451 9.73 20.33 6.14
CA MET A 451 9.09 21.53 6.64
C MET A 451 9.60 21.90 8.06
N ILE A 452 9.77 20.92 8.95
CA ILE A 452 10.37 21.11 10.29
C ILE A 452 11.82 21.57 10.17
N ARG A 453 12.60 20.97 9.26
CA ARG A 453 13.97 21.40 8.99
C ARG A 453 14.03 22.83 8.46
N MET A 454 13.14 23.19 7.53
CA MET A 454 13.01 24.56 7.03
C MET A 454 12.64 25.55 8.15
N ALA A 455 11.83 25.13 9.12
CA ALA A 455 11.53 25.93 10.30
C ALA A 455 12.77 26.13 11.20
N ALA A 456 13.50 25.05 11.48
CA ALA A 456 14.73 25.08 12.28
C ALA A 456 15.83 25.94 11.63
N GLU A 457 16.07 25.78 10.33
CA GLU A 457 17.05 26.57 9.56
C GLU A 457 16.73 28.06 9.55
N ARG A 458 15.45 28.41 9.68
CA ARG A 458 14.97 29.81 9.72
C ARG A 458 14.80 30.36 11.13
N GLY A 459 15.04 29.55 12.16
CA GLY A 459 14.80 29.92 13.55
C GLY A 459 13.34 30.29 13.83
N LEU A 460 12.40 29.64 13.14
CA LEU A 460 10.97 29.86 13.33
C LEU A 460 10.50 29.18 14.63
N ASP A 461 9.65 29.89 15.38
CA ASP A 461 8.97 29.34 16.55
C ASP A 461 7.79 28.48 16.09
N LEU A 462 7.86 27.18 16.37
CA LEU A 462 6.82 26.22 15.99
C LEU A 462 5.58 26.29 16.89
N ASP A 463 5.62 27.08 17.97
CA ASP A 463 4.46 27.36 18.81
C ASP A 463 3.66 28.60 18.37
N ASP A 464 4.15 29.36 17.38
CA ASP A 464 3.47 30.52 16.80
C ASP A 464 2.58 30.14 15.60
N PRO A 465 1.25 30.24 15.69
CA PRO A 465 0.34 29.90 14.60
C PRO A 465 0.53 30.71 13.32
N GLU A 466 1.00 31.97 13.41
CA GLU A 466 1.28 32.79 12.22
C GLU A 466 2.55 32.31 11.51
N ALA A 467 3.58 31.92 12.26
CA ALA A 467 4.81 31.32 11.72
C ALA A 467 4.54 29.99 11.02
N ILE A 468 3.68 29.13 11.60
CA ILE A 468 3.24 27.88 10.97
C ILE A 468 2.48 28.16 9.67
N GLN A 469 1.56 29.14 9.68
CA GLN A 469 0.78 29.46 8.48
C GLN A 469 1.65 30.00 7.34
N GLN A 470 2.68 30.79 7.67
CA GLN A 470 3.67 31.25 6.70
C GLN A 470 4.56 30.11 6.20
N LEU A 471 4.98 29.20 7.09
CA LEU A 471 5.77 28.01 6.76
C LEU A 471 5.03 27.09 5.78
N VAL A 472 3.73 26.87 6.01
CA VAL A 472 2.86 26.08 5.11
C VAL A 472 2.67 26.76 3.76
N GLY A 473 2.48 28.08 3.73
CA GLY A 473 2.39 28.82 2.46
C GLY A 473 3.68 28.75 1.64
N ASP A 474 4.82 28.93 2.28
CA ASP A 474 6.15 28.82 1.64
C ASP A 474 6.44 27.37 1.19
N TRP A 475 6.00 26.38 1.98
CA TRP A 475 6.10 24.97 1.65
C TRP A 475 5.27 24.61 0.42
N ASP A 476 4.01 25.05 0.36
CA ASP A 476 3.13 24.84 -0.79
C ASP A 476 3.70 25.50 -2.06
N ASP A 477 4.27 26.70 -1.93
CA ASP A 477 4.94 27.40 -3.01
C ASP A 477 6.22 26.67 -3.48
N ARG A 478 6.98 26.09 -2.56
CA ARG A 478 8.19 25.29 -2.86
C ARG A 478 7.85 23.95 -3.51
N GLN A 479 6.85 23.23 -2.98
CA GLN A 479 6.34 21.98 -3.53
C GLN A 479 5.74 22.17 -4.93
N ALA A 480 5.04 23.29 -5.15
CA ALA A 480 4.61 23.67 -6.48
C ALA A 480 5.78 23.85 -7.46
N TRP A 481 7.01 24.12 -7.02
CA TRP A 481 8.17 24.26 -7.91
C TRP A 481 8.99 22.99 -8.09
N THR A 482 9.14 22.20 -7.04
CA THR A 482 9.97 20.99 -7.04
C THR A 482 9.25 19.79 -7.65
N THR A 483 7.94 19.70 -7.50
CA THR A 483 7.15 18.54 -7.92
C THR A 483 6.39 18.83 -9.22
N ASP A 484 6.61 18.01 -10.27
CA ASP A 484 5.97 18.15 -11.59
C ASP A 484 4.43 18.02 -11.57
N LEU A 485 3.85 17.68 -10.41
CA LEU A 485 2.42 17.41 -10.20
C LEU A 485 1.70 18.53 -9.44
N VAL A 486 2.41 19.46 -8.79
CA VAL A 486 1.79 20.48 -7.92
C VAL A 486 1.77 21.85 -8.62
N TRP A 487 0.59 22.48 -8.66
CA TRP A 487 0.35 23.79 -9.30
C TRP A 487 -0.31 24.75 -8.30
N PRO A 488 0.05 26.04 -8.30
CA PRO A 488 -0.48 26.99 -7.32
C PRO A 488 -2.00 27.12 -7.42
N ALA A 489 -2.67 27.15 -6.26
CA ALA A 489 -4.13 27.22 -6.19
C ALA A 489 -4.69 28.55 -6.74
N LYS A 490 -3.95 29.65 -6.59
CA LYS A 490 -4.27 31.00 -7.11
C LYS A 490 -3.01 31.72 -7.57
N GLY A 491 -3.14 32.54 -8.61
CA GLY A 491 -2.03 33.35 -9.13
C GLY A 491 -1.02 32.55 -9.96
N ALA A 492 0.16 33.13 -10.19
CA ALA A 492 1.27 32.46 -10.86
C ALA A 492 2.34 32.11 -9.82
N ALA A 493 3.03 30.99 -10.01
CA ALA A 493 4.02 30.51 -9.05
C ALA A 493 5.10 31.58 -8.81
N PRO A 494 5.58 31.76 -7.55
CA PRO A 494 6.64 32.71 -7.22
C PRO A 494 7.95 32.33 -7.94
N MET A 495 8.95 33.20 -7.91
CA MET A 495 10.23 32.93 -8.60
C MET A 495 11.21 32.27 -7.61
N MET A 496 11.65 31.04 -7.89
CA MET A 496 12.69 30.36 -7.11
C MET A 496 14.10 30.70 -7.63
N TRP A 497 14.60 31.87 -7.22
CA TRP A 497 15.92 32.34 -7.65
C TRP A 497 17.07 31.43 -7.19
N ASP A 498 16.89 30.68 -6.11
CA ASP A 498 17.88 29.73 -5.57
C ASP A 498 18.22 28.59 -6.55
N HIS A 499 17.37 28.32 -7.54
CA HIS A 499 17.61 27.31 -8.59
C HIS A 499 18.28 27.86 -9.86
N VAL A 500 18.50 29.18 -9.93
CA VAL A 500 19.12 29.83 -11.08
C VAL A 500 20.58 30.17 -10.73
N PRO A 501 21.57 29.77 -11.55
CA PRO A 501 22.95 30.19 -11.35
C PRO A 501 23.04 31.72 -11.31
N ASP A 502 23.82 32.29 -10.36
CA ASP A 502 23.95 33.74 -10.17
C ASP A 502 24.21 34.50 -11.48
N GLU A 503 25.03 33.93 -12.36
CA GLU A 503 25.39 34.51 -13.67
C GLU A 503 24.21 34.63 -14.65
N ALA A 504 23.13 33.87 -14.45
CA ALA A 504 21.95 33.85 -15.31
C ALA A 504 20.77 34.66 -14.77
N VAL A 505 20.83 35.12 -13.52
CA VAL A 505 19.72 35.86 -12.87
C VAL A 505 19.33 37.12 -13.65
N GLU A 506 20.30 37.96 -14.04
CA GLU A 506 20.04 39.19 -14.79
C GLU A 506 19.38 38.90 -16.15
N GLN A 507 19.80 37.83 -16.82
CA GLN A 507 19.23 37.40 -18.09
C GLN A 507 17.80 36.87 -17.92
N CYS A 508 17.52 36.09 -16.88
CA CYS A 508 16.16 35.63 -16.56
C CYS A 508 15.22 36.81 -16.30
N GLN A 509 15.67 37.80 -15.53
CA GLN A 509 14.91 39.03 -15.27
C GLN A 509 14.63 39.79 -16.57
N ALA A 510 15.63 39.95 -17.45
CA ALA A 510 15.47 40.63 -18.74
C ALA A 510 14.48 39.90 -19.67
N VAL A 511 14.48 38.57 -19.69
CA VAL A 511 13.55 37.76 -20.48
C VAL A 511 12.12 37.89 -19.96
N LEU A 512 11.92 37.78 -18.65
CA LEU A 512 10.59 37.83 -18.04
C LEU A 512 10.00 39.23 -18.07
N ALA A 513 10.81 40.27 -17.91
CA ALA A 513 10.35 41.66 -18.08
C ALA A 513 9.68 41.91 -19.45
N ILE A 514 10.06 41.14 -20.48
CA ILE A 514 9.49 41.22 -21.83
C ILE A 514 8.32 40.23 -21.99
N ALA A 515 8.41 39.01 -21.46
CA ALA A 515 7.41 37.95 -21.63
C ALA A 515 6.16 38.14 -20.76
N GLU A 516 6.32 38.51 -19.48
CA GLU A 516 5.21 38.57 -18.51
C GLU A 516 4.11 39.56 -18.90
N PRO A 517 4.40 40.77 -19.42
CA PRO A 517 3.35 41.69 -19.86
C PRO A 517 2.51 41.12 -21.01
N VAL A 518 3.12 40.34 -21.91
CA VAL A 518 2.43 39.67 -23.02
C VAL A 518 1.59 38.50 -22.50
N LEU A 519 2.16 37.69 -21.61
CA LEU A 519 1.49 36.54 -20.99
C LEU A 519 0.28 36.98 -20.15
N THR A 520 0.44 38.00 -19.31
CA THR A 520 -0.64 38.55 -18.47
C THR A 520 -1.79 39.14 -19.31
N ARG A 521 -1.48 39.71 -20.48
CA ARG A 521 -2.48 40.31 -21.38
C ARG A 521 -3.22 39.27 -22.23
N LEU A 522 -2.54 38.21 -22.66
CA LEU A 522 -3.05 37.26 -23.67
C LEU A 522 -3.36 35.86 -23.12
N PHE A 523 -2.98 35.54 -21.87
CA PHE A 523 -3.07 34.20 -21.28
C PHE A 523 -3.55 34.22 -19.80
N THR A 524 -3.70 33.04 -19.19
CA THR A 524 -4.07 32.87 -17.76
C THR A 524 -2.83 32.80 -16.86
N PRO A 525 -2.98 32.94 -15.52
CA PRO A 525 -1.87 32.76 -14.58
C PRO A 525 -1.12 31.42 -14.70
N ASP A 526 -1.78 30.33 -15.10
CA ASP A 526 -1.14 29.03 -15.34
C ASP A 526 -0.08 29.10 -16.47
N HIS A 527 -0.32 29.91 -17.51
CA HIS A 527 0.63 30.09 -18.60
C HIS A 527 1.83 30.95 -18.15
N LEU A 528 1.60 31.88 -17.22
CA LEU A 528 2.67 32.65 -16.59
C LEU A 528 3.55 31.76 -15.71
N THR A 529 2.95 30.86 -14.92
CA THR A 529 3.68 29.80 -14.19
C THR A 529 4.51 28.94 -15.15
N SER A 530 3.92 28.52 -16.27
CA SER A 530 4.63 27.72 -17.29
C SER A 530 5.85 28.46 -17.84
N ALA A 531 5.71 29.74 -18.17
CA ALA A 531 6.80 30.56 -18.71
C ALA A 531 7.91 30.81 -17.68
N ARG A 532 7.55 31.03 -16.40
CA ARG A 532 8.53 31.18 -15.31
C ARG A 532 9.35 29.92 -15.12
N ARG A 533 8.69 28.76 -15.02
CA ARG A 533 9.36 27.45 -14.94
C ARG A 533 10.28 27.21 -16.13
N MET A 534 9.78 27.36 -17.37
CA MET A 534 10.60 27.20 -18.58
C MET A 534 11.81 28.14 -18.61
N THR A 535 11.66 29.38 -18.15
CA THR A 535 12.76 30.36 -18.13
C THR A 535 13.84 29.96 -17.12
N MET A 536 13.43 29.52 -15.92
CA MET A 536 14.36 29.09 -14.88
C MET A 536 15.02 27.75 -15.21
N ASP A 537 14.25 26.78 -15.70
CA ASP A 537 14.76 25.47 -16.07
C ASP A 537 15.77 25.61 -17.21
N LEU A 538 15.53 26.47 -18.22
CA LEU A 538 16.54 26.79 -19.24
C LEU A 538 17.80 27.44 -18.66
N ALA A 539 17.65 28.31 -17.67
CA ALA A 539 18.78 28.98 -17.04
C ALA A 539 19.59 28.04 -16.14
N GLY A 540 18.95 27.04 -15.53
CA GLY A 540 19.61 26.02 -14.71
C GLY A 540 20.25 24.89 -15.53
N THR A 541 19.54 24.34 -16.52
CA THR A 541 20.00 23.14 -17.27
C THR A 541 20.77 23.48 -18.55
N HIS A 542 20.56 24.68 -19.10
CA HIS A 542 21.15 25.14 -20.35
C HIS A 542 21.75 26.55 -20.24
N THR A 543 22.33 26.87 -19.08
CA THR A 543 22.83 28.20 -18.67
C THR A 543 23.63 28.90 -19.76
N GLN A 544 24.66 28.25 -20.30
CA GLN A 544 25.58 28.84 -21.28
C GLN A 544 24.90 29.15 -22.62
N GLN A 545 23.92 28.35 -23.04
CA GLN A 545 23.14 28.56 -24.25
C GLN A 545 22.09 29.65 -24.03
N PHE A 546 21.49 29.69 -22.84
CA PHE A 546 20.53 30.70 -22.42
C PHE A 546 21.15 32.10 -22.38
N LEU A 547 22.35 32.23 -21.82
CA LEU A 547 23.12 33.48 -21.76
C LEU A 547 23.51 34.05 -23.12
N ARG A 548 23.74 33.20 -24.13
CA ARG A 548 24.17 33.64 -25.49
C ARG A 548 23.06 34.27 -26.33
N GLY A 549 21.80 34.17 -25.91
CA GLY A 549 20.67 34.65 -26.69
C GLY A 549 20.22 36.07 -26.31
N ARG A 550 19.62 36.79 -27.26
CA ARG A 550 18.95 38.06 -26.95
C ARG A 550 17.71 37.84 -26.06
N PRO A 551 17.47 38.67 -25.04
CA PRO A 551 16.31 38.53 -24.15
C PRO A 551 14.96 38.57 -24.87
N ASP A 552 14.80 39.45 -25.86
CA ASP A 552 13.54 39.59 -26.59
C ASP A 552 13.21 38.37 -27.46
N VAL A 553 14.23 37.74 -28.03
CA VAL A 553 14.07 36.48 -28.79
C VAL A 553 13.73 35.31 -27.86
N TRP A 554 14.32 35.25 -26.66
CA TRP A 554 13.95 34.25 -25.65
C TRP A 554 12.52 34.45 -25.14
N ALA A 555 12.13 35.68 -24.83
CA ALA A 555 10.79 36.02 -24.37
C ALA A 555 9.72 35.62 -25.40
N ALA A 556 9.95 35.94 -26.67
CA ALA A 556 9.07 35.54 -27.77
C ALA A 556 8.99 34.02 -27.93
N ALA A 557 10.14 33.33 -27.87
CA ALA A 557 10.23 31.88 -28.02
C ALA A 557 9.53 31.13 -26.88
N ILE A 558 9.75 31.53 -25.62
CA ILE A 558 9.15 30.91 -24.43
C ILE A 558 7.63 31.14 -24.44
N THR A 559 7.18 32.35 -24.75
CA THR A 559 5.73 32.65 -24.87
C THR A 559 5.08 31.79 -25.96
N TYR A 560 5.77 31.59 -27.08
CA TYR A 560 5.29 30.75 -28.18
C TYR A 560 5.30 29.25 -27.82
N ALA A 561 6.33 28.77 -27.12
CA ALA A 561 6.43 27.40 -26.62
C ALA A 561 5.31 27.08 -25.62
N VAL A 562 5.03 27.99 -24.68
CA VAL A 562 3.89 27.87 -23.75
C VAL A 562 2.57 27.74 -24.52
N ALA A 563 2.34 28.58 -25.53
CA ALA A 563 1.14 28.48 -26.37
C ALA A 563 1.02 27.12 -27.07
N GLN A 564 2.13 26.53 -27.52
CA GLN A 564 2.14 25.22 -28.17
C GLN A 564 1.90 24.07 -27.18
N VAL A 565 2.56 24.09 -26.02
CA VAL A 565 2.43 23.07 -24.96
C VAL A 565 1.01 23.01 -24.39
N HIS A 566 0.32 24.15 -24.35
CA HIS A 566 -1.08 24.27 -23.96
C HIS A 566 -2.07 24.12 -25.12
N SER A 567 -1.62 23.65 -26.29
CA SER A 567 -2.44 23.39 -27.48
C SER A 567 -3.26 24.61 -27.96
N ALA A 568 -2.76 25.83 -27.76
CA ALA A 568 -3.48 27.07 -28.08
C ALA A 568 -3.81 27.24 -29.58
N PHE A 569 -3.15 26.48 -30.46
CA PHE A 569 -3.28 26.57 -31.91
C PHE A 569 -4.00 25.38 -32.57
N ASP A 570 -4.50 24.39 -31.81
CA ASP A 570 -5.13 23.19 -32.35
C ASP A 570 -6.53 23.46 -32.95
N SER A 571 -6.95 22.57 -33.87
CA SER A 571 -8.22 22.51 -34.57
C SER A 571 -9.45 22.64 -33.67
N MET A 572 -9.44 22.06 -32.46
CA MET A 572 -10.52 22.16 -31.45
C MET A 572 -10.62 23.54 -30.76
N SER A 573 -9.62 24.43 -30.95
CA SER A 573 -9.68 25.88 -30.70
C SER A 573 -10.25 26.31 -29.34
N ARG A 574 -9.85 25.70 -28.21
CA ARG A 574 -10.14 26.20 -26.86
C ARG A 574 -8.90 26.11 -25.97
N LEU A 575 -8.28 27.26 -25.68
CA LEU A 575 -7.48 27.40 -24.46
C LEU A 575 -8.42 27.16 -23.28
N PHE A 576 -8.12 26.18 -22.42
CA PHE A 576 -8.91 25.95 -21.20
C PHE A 576 -8.96 27.27 -20.41
N GLY A 577 -10.17 27.80 -20.20
CA GLY A 577 -10.39 29.07 -19.48
C GLY A 577 -10.57 30.34 -20.32
N PHE A 578 -10.54 30.30 -21.68
CA PHE A 578 -10.84 31.47 -22.52
C PHE A 578 -11.93 31.22 -23.58
N GLY A 579 -12.82 32.21 -23.77
CA GLY A 579 -13.90 32.17 -24.77
C GLY A 579 -13.53 32.67 -26.19
N LYS A 580 -12.30 33.15 -26.43
CA LYS A 580 -11.83 33.64 -27.74
C LYS A 580 -10.55 32.95 -28.19
N LYS A 581 -10.44 32.68 -29.50
CA LYS A 581 -9.31 31.99 -30.15
C LYS A 581 -8.06 32.88 -30.14
N LEU A 582 -6.96 32.39 -29.57
CA LEU A 582 -5.63 32.99 -29.75
C LEU A 582 -5.07 32.57 -31.11
N THR A 583 -4.64 33.54 -31.92
CA THR A 583 -4.06 33.28 -33.24
C THR A 583 -2.53 33.43 -33.18
N PRO A 584 -1.77 32.65 -33.99
CA PRO A 584 -0.33 32.84 -34.10
C PRO A 584 0.07 34.27 -34.45
N GLN A 585 -0.78 34.99 -35.21
CA GLN A 585 -0.53 36.38 -35.58
C GLN A 585 -0.54 37.32 -34.37
N GLN A 586 -1.44 37.12 -33.40
CA GLN A 586 -1.48 37.96 -32.20
C GLN A 586 -0.21 37.87 -31.35
N LEU A 587 0.46 36.71 -31.35
CA LEU A 587 1.77 36.57 -30.70
C LEU A 587 2.89 37.22 -31.51
N ILE A 588 2.87 37.06 -32.84
CA ILE A 588 3.83 37.74 -33.72
C ILE A 588 3.74 39.27 -33.54
N ASP A 589 2.52 39.79 -33.50
CA ASP A 589 2.27 41.23 -33.32
C ASP A 589 2.67 41.73 -31.91
N ALA A 590 2.68 40.84 -30.91
CA ALA A 590 3.12 41.17 -29.56
C ALA A 590 4.66 41.27 -29.41
N PHE A 591 5.43 40.71 -30.36
CA PHE A 591 6.90 40.75 -30.37
C PHE A 591 7.41 41.33 -31.70
N PRO A 592 7.19 42.63 -31.98
CA PRO A 592 7.48 43.24 -33.28
C PRO A 592 8.97 43.26 -33.64
N THR A 593 9.86 43.09 -32.66
CA THR A 593 11.33 43.07 -32.85
C THR A 593 11.86 41.69 -33.20
N VAL A 594 11.02 40.64 -33.19
CA VAL A 594 11.42 39.25 -33.41
C VAL A 594 10.70 38.69 -34.64
N SER A 595 11.45 38.11 -35.58
CA SER A 595 10.85 37.50 -36.76
C SER A 595 10.09 36.22 -36.38
N LYS A 596 8.99 35.93 -37.09
CA LYS A 596 8.22 34.68 -36.92
C LYS A 596 9.11 33.44 -37.00
N ALA A 597 10.07 33.42 -37.93
CA ALA A 597 11.00 32.30 -38.11
C ALA A 597 11.92 32.11 -36.88
N ALA A 598 12.46 33.20 -36.32
CA ALA A 598 13.30 33.13 -35.12
C ALA A 598 12.50 32.69 -33.89
N MET A 599 11.29 33.22 -33.72
CA MET A 599 10.40 32.86 -32.61
C MET A 599 10.01 31.37 -32.66
N THR A 600 9.55 30.87 -33.81
CA THR A 600 9.09 29.49 -33.97
C THR A 600 10.24 28.47 -33.89
N SER A 601 11.37 28.74 -34.54
CA SER A 601 12.53 27.86 -34.49
C SER A 601 13.09 27.74 -33.07
N LYS A 602 13.17 28.86 -32.35
CA LYS A 602 13.68 28.85 -30.99
C LYS A 602 12.67 28.28 -29.98
N ALA A 603 11.36 28.43 -30.23
CA ALA A 603 10.32 27.77 -29.43
C ALA A 603 10.36 26.25 -29.54
N THR A 604 10.62 25.70 -30.73
CA THR A 604 10.88 24.27 -30.90
C THR A 604 12.09 23.83 -30.09
N MET A 605 13.21 24.57 -30.18
CA MET A 605 14.41 24.28 -29.39
C MET A 605 14.14 24.30 -27.88
N VAL A 606 13.35 25.26 -27.37
CA VAL A 606 12.94 25.30 -25.95
C VAL A 606 12.17 24.04 -25.57
N ARG A 607 11.19 23.63 -26.39
CA ARG A 607 10.39 22.44 -26.09
C ARG A 607 11.20 21.15 -26.16
N ASP A 608 12.15 21.06 -27.09
CA ASP A 608 13.04 19.91 -27.23
C ASP A 608 14.01 19.80 -26.04
N TRP A 609 14.63 20.92 -25.64
CA TRP A 609 15.59 20.96 -24.52
C TRP A 609 14.95 20.64 -23.17
N LEU A 610 13.72 21.09 -22.96
CA LEU A 610 12.98 20.87 -21.72
C LEU A 610 12.10 19.61 -21.75
N ASP A 611 12.15 18.81 -22.82
CA ASP A 611 11.24 17.68 -23.05
C ASP A 611 9.74 18.05 -22.84
N ALA A 612 9.37 19.27 -23.21
CA ALA A 612 8.07 19.87 -22.88
C ALA A 612 6.91 19.30 -23.71
N ASP A 613 7.21 18.55 -24.79
CA ASP A 613 6.24 17.78 -25.56
C ASP A 613 6.17 16.30 -25.09
N GLY A 614 7.13 15.83 -24.29
CA GLY A 614 7.29 14.46 -23.80
C GLY A 614 7.04 14.33 -22.28
N ARG A 615 8.00 13.76 -21.53
CA ARG A 615 7.85 13.48 -20.09
C ARG A 615 7.80 14.77 -19.27
N GLY A 616 8.56 15.80 -19.67
CA GLY A 616 8.59 17.11 -19.03
C GLY A 616 7.30 17.93 -19.17
N ARG A 617 6.33 17.50 -19.99
CA ARG A 617 5.10 18.26 -20.26
C ARG A 617 4.26 18.56 -19.01
N ARG A 618 4.28 17.69 -17.99
CA ARG A 618 3.49 17.86 -16.75
C ARG A 618 3.95 19.05 -15.92
N ARG A 619 5.27 19.31 -15.92
CA ARG A 619 5.89 20.47 -15.29
C ARG A 619 5.41 21.80 -15.88
N TYR A 620 5.03 21.83 -17.15
CA TYR A 620 4.66 23.06 -17.87
C TYR A 620 3.21 23.14 -18.31
N ASN A 621 2.38 22.12 -18.05
CA ASN A 621 0.95 22.13 -18.37
C ASN A 621 0.13 21.51 -17.24
N ARG A 622 -0.67 22.35 -16.57
CA ARG A 622 -1.56 21.96 -15.46
C ARG A 622 -2.52 20.83 -15.81
N VAL A 623 -3.09 20.86 -17.03
CA VAL A 623 -4.02 19.81 -17.49
C VAL A 623 -3.28 18.47 -17.62
N ALA A 624 -2.05 18.49 -18.15
CA ALA A 624 -1.22 17.30 -18.23
C ALA A 624 -0.78 16.79 -16.85
N ALA A 625 -0.53 17.68 -15.87
CA ALA A 625 -0.27 17.30 -14.48
C ALA A 625 -1.49 16.64 -13.81
N SER A 626 -2.69 17.16 -14.07
CA SER A 626 -3.95 16.63 -13.51
C SER A 626 -4.44 15.32 -14.14
N ALA A 627 -3.89 14.94 -15.30
CA ALA A 627 -4.37 13.77 -16.07
C ALA A 627 -3.79 12.42 -15.62
N GLY A 628 -2.95 12.37 -14.57
CA GLY A 628 -2.27 11.14 -14.13
C GLY A 628 -1.34 10.55 -15.19
N PRO A 629 -0.69 9.40 -14.94
CA PRO A 629 0.25 8.81 -15.88
C PRO A 629 -0.43 8.27 -17.14
N TYR A 630 -0.49 9.09 -18.18
CA TYR A 630 -0.76 8.62 -19.54
C TYR A 630 0.49 7.96 -20.15
N PRO A 631 0.38 6.81 -20.84
CA PRO A 631 1.44 6.29 -21.68
C PRO A 631 1.53 7.16 -22.93
N PHE A 632 2.62 7.91 -23.09
CA PHE A 632 2.90 8.55 -24.37
C PHE A 632 3.44 7.50 -25.34
N PRO A 633 3.00 7.50 -26.61
CA PRO A 633 3.48 6.57 -27.62
C PRO A 633 4.95 6.89 -27.94
N GLU A 634 5.80 5.86 -27.87
CA GLU A 634 7.19 5.95 -28.29
C GLU A 634 7.28 6.53 -29.71
N HIS A 635 8.00 7.64 -29.84
CA HIS A 635 8.41 8.13 -31.14
C HIS A 635 9.31 7.08 -31.79
N ARG A 636 8.82 6.48 -32.88
CA ARG A 636 9.64 5.71 -33.82
C ARG A 636 10.76 6.61 -34.36
N GLY A 637 11.98 6.37 -33.89
CA GLY A 637 13.22 6.60 -34.60
C GLY A 637 13.69 5.29 -35.22
#